data_AF-A0A9R1B2I7-F1
#
_entry.id   AF-A0A9R1B2I7-F1
#
_cell.length_a   1.000
_cell.length_b   1.000
_cell.length_c   1.000
_cell.angle_alpha   90.00
_cell.angle_beta   90.00
_cell.angle_gamma   90.00
#
_symmetry.space_group_name_H-M   'P 1'
#
loop_
_entity.id
_entity.type
_entity.pdbx_description
1 polymer ?
#
loop_
_entity_poly.entity_id
_entity_poly.type
_entity_poly.pdbx_seq_one_letter_code
_entity_poly.pdbx_strand_id
1 'polypeptide(L)'
;MTKGERMIDFMNLDERAMGMFWVLSFTMAQPACDAVMTWFTSAGGAEFMQGPNMQPNERVTMMHETYPLSMALLSGLSINLCLKLAYQLEETIFLGQAVPSIAMVETYVRLLLITPHSLFRPHFTTLTQRSPSILSKSGVSLLLLEILNYRLLPLYRYHGKSKALMYDVTKIISMIKGKRGEHRLFRLAENLCMNLILSLRDFFLVKKELKGPTEFTETLNRITIISLAITIKTRGIAEVEHMVYLQPLLEQIMATSQHTWSEKTLRYFPPLIRDFLTVRADKRGQAIQAWQQAETTVINQCNQLLSPSAEPNYVMTYLSHSFPQHRRYLCAGAWMLMNGHPEINSANLARVLREFSPEEVTANIYTMVDVLLHHIQLELQRGHLVQDLLSKAITNLAFFVWTHELVPLDIVLLALIDRDDDPYALRLVISLLERPELQHRIKAFCSSRSPEHWLKNQPPKRAELQKALGNHLSWKDRYPPFFDDIAARLLPVTPLIIYRLIENDATDIADRVLAFYSTFLAFHPLRFTFVRDILAYFYGHLPSKLIVRILNVLGVTTKTPFSESFAQYLGSSNSSICPPPEYFANLLLGLVNNVIPPLSSKSKSNPADASGGRTNFSKPHASTQAGGNSNADAQRAFYQNQDPGSYTQLVLETAAIEILSLSVPASQIVSSLVQLIAHVQAMLIQSNTGQGMSGGLGQNSGLPTSPSGAGAESAGASRANISASGISANFVSRSGYSCQQLSVLMIQACGFLLAQLPPEFHMQLYSEAARIIKDCRWLSDSSRPVKELNSAVGYALLDPTWASQDSTSTAIGNIVALLHSFFSNLPQEWLESSHTVIKHLKPVTSVAMLRIAFRILGPLLPRLAFARPLFMKTLALLFSVLGDVFGKNSQASPHVPASEIGDIIDFLHHAVMYEGQGGPVQSTSKPKVEILTLCGKVVDMLRPDVQHLLSHLKTEPTSSIYAATHPKLAQQHPS
;
A
#
# COMPACT_ATOMS: atom_id res chain seq x y z
N MET A 1 -22.40 -3.77 -55.35
CA MET A 1 -21.03 -4.33 -55.41
C MET A 1 -20.13 -3.37 -56.17
N THR A 2 -19.33 -2.59 -55.45
CA THR A 2 -18.24 -1.75 -55.96
C THR A 2 -16.90 -2.40 -55.59
N LYS A 3 -15.91 -2.28 -56.48
CA LYS A 3 -14.62 -2.99 -56.46
C LYS A 3 -13.82 -2.79 -55.15
N GLY A 4 -13.74 -3.84 -54.34
CA GLY A 4 -12.46 -4.39 -53.85
C GLY A 4 -11.59 -3.55 -52.91
N GLU A 5 -12.14 -2.85 -51.93
CA GLU A 5 -11.35 -2.53 -50.72
C GLU A 5 -11.21 -3.84 -49.91
N ARG A 6 -10.07 -4.54 -50.07
CA ARG A 6 -9.74 -5.66 -49.20
C ARG A 6 -9.47 -5.09 -47.81
N MET A 7 -10.46 -5.20 -46.93
CA MET A 7 -10.31 -4.89 -45.51
C MET A 7 -9.27 -5.82 -44.88
N ILE A 8 -8.37 -5.27 -44.07
CA ILE A 8 -7.39 -6.06 -43.32
C ILE A 8 -8.13 -6.84 -42.23
N ASP A 9 -8.01 -8.17 -42.25
CA ASP A 9 -8.49 -9.01 -41.16
C ASP A 9 -7.45 -9.01 -40.03
N PHE A 10 -7.65 -8.12 -39.05
CA PHE A 10 -6.76 -7.99 -37.91
C PHE A 10 -6.80 -9.20 -36.97
N MET A 11 -7.73 -10.14 -37.14
CA MET A 11 -7.82 -11.34 -36.30
C MET A 11 -6.86 -12.44 -36.73
N ASN A 12 -6.67 -12.60 -38.03
CA ASN A 12 -5.90 -13.70 -38.59
C ASN A 12 -4.61 -13.21 -39.27
N LEU A 13 -3.97 -12.18 -38.69
CA LEU A 13 -2.66 -11.73 -39.16
C LEU A 13 -1.59 -12.77 -38.83
N ASP A 14 -0.91 -13.26 -39.85
CA ASP A 14 0.33 -14.03 -39.67
C ASP A 14 1.49 -13.09 -39.24
N GLU A 15 2.60 -13.67 -38.79
CA GLU A 15 3.75 -12.90 -38.31
C GLU A 15 4.30 -11.94 -39.38
N ARG A 16 4.24 -12.34 -40.65
CA ARG A 16 4.70 -11.54 -41.77
C ARG A 16 3.80 -10.32 -41.99
N ALA A 17 2.49 -10.49 -42.01
CA ALA A 17 1.53 -9.40 -42.16
C ALA A 17 1.56 -8.45 -40.96
N MET A 18 1.72 -8.98 -39.74
CA MET A 18 1.93 -8.19 -38.54
C MET A 18 3.20 -7.33 -38.65
N GLY A 19 4.33 -7.93 -39.07
CA GLY A 19 5.58 -7.20 -39.31
C GLY A 19 5.46 -6.12 -40.38
N MET A 20 4.75 -6.40 -41.48
CA MET A 20 4.48 -5.39 -42.52
C MET A 20 3.61 -4.25 -42.01
N PHE A 21 2.60 -4.55 -41.17
CA PHE A 21 1.76 -3.52 -40.55
C PHE A 21 2.57 -2.64 -39.57
N TRP A 22 3.54 -3.21 -38.85
CA TRP A 22 4.48 -2.42 -38.05
C TRP A 22 5.28 -1.46 -38.94
N VAL A 23 5.84 -1.92 -40.05
CA VAL A 23 6.55 -1.03 -40.99
C VAL A 23 5.63 0.10 -41.48
N LEU A 24 4.39 -0.21 -41.86
CA LEU A 24 3.40 0.81 -42.23
C LEU A 24 3.12 1.80 -41.10
N SER A 25 3.12 1.35 -39.84
CA SER A 25 2.94 2.27 -38.69
C SER A 25 4.07 3.30 -38.57
N PHE A 26 5.29 2.97 -39.01
CA PHE A 26 6.45 3.88 -38.97
C PHE A 26 6.50 4.81 -40.19
N THR A 27 6.05 4.34 -41.36
CA THR A 27 6.17 5.09 -42.63
C THR A 27 4.88 5.82 -43.04
N MET A 28 3.72 5.26 -42.72
CA MET A 28 2.40 5.70 -43.18
C MET A 28 1.36 5.64 -42.04
N ALA A 29 1.61 6.38 -40.96
CA ALA A 29 0.78 6.33 -39.75
C ALA A 29 -0.70 6.69 -39.98
N GLN A 30 -1.03 7.65 -40.86
CA GLN A 30 -2.45 8.03 -41.07
C GLN A 30 -3.24 6.90 -41.77
N PRO A 31 -2.80 6.36 -42.92
CA PRO A 31 -3.46 5.22 -43.55
C PRO A 31 -3.57 3.98 -42.65
N ALA A 32 -2.53 3.69 -41.86
CA ALA A 32 -2.57 2.59 -40.91
C ALA A 32 -3.65 2.80 -39.81
N CYS A 33 -3.81 4.04 -39.35
CA CYS A 33 -4.84 4.43 -38.40
C CYS A 33 -6.24 4.27 -38.99
N ASP A 34 -6.45 4.76 -40.21
CA ASP A 34 -7.74 4.68 -40.91
C ASP A 34 -8.13 3.22 -41.18
N ALA A 35 -7.18 2.34 -41.52
CA ALA A 35 -7.42 0.90 -41.66
C ALA A 35 -7.96 0.25 -40.38
N VAL A 36 -7.41 0.63 -39.21
CA VAL A 36 -7.89 0.15 -37.91
C VAL A 36 -9.28 0.70 -37.59
N MET A 37 -9.54 1.98 -37.87
CA MET A 37 -10.86 2.56 -37.63
C MET A 37 -11.94 1.93 -38.53
N THR A 38 -11.62 1.67 -39.80
CA THR A 38 -12.50 0.95 -40.73
C THR A 38 -12.80 -0.46 -40.24
N TRP A 39 -11.82 -1.17 -39.66
CA TRP A 39 -12.08 -2.48 -39.04
C TRP A 39 -13.18 -2.41 -37.98
N PHE A 40 -13.14 -1.43 -37.09
CA PHE A 40 -14.13 -1.30 -36.02
C PHE A 40 -15.52 -0.89 -36.51
N THR A 41 -15.62 -0.13 -37.60
CA THR A 41 -16.91 0.32 -38.16
C THR A 41 -17.48 -0.61 -39.23
N SER A 42 -16.68 -1.54 -39.75
CA SER A 42 -17.04 -2.44 -40.85
C SER A 42 -18.29 -3.28 -40.63
N ALA A 43 -18.53 -3.70 -39.38
CA ALA A 43 -19.69 -4.50 -39.01
C ALA A 43 -21.00 -3.69 -39.01
N GLY A 44 -20.93 -2.37 -39.16
CA GLY A 44 -22.08 -1.47 -39.12
C GLY A 44 -22.61 -1.24 -37.69
N GLY A 45 -23.83 -0.71 -37.61
CA GLY A 45 -24.56 -0.55 -36.36
C GLY A 45 -26.02 -0.95 -36.51
N ALA A 46 -26.65 -1.29 -35.40
CA ALA A 46 -28.08 -1.58 -35.32
C ALA A 46 -28.78 -0.55 -34.44
N GLU A 47 -30.02 -0.20 -34.80
CA GLU A 47 -30.92 0.50 -33.89
C GLU A 47 -31.34 -0.46 -32.77
N PHE A 48 -31.10 -0.07 -31.52
CA PHE A 48 -31.50 -0.88 -30.37
C PHE A 48 -32.98 -0.61 -30.04
N MET A 49 -33.87 -1.55 -30.37
CA MET A 49 -35.32 -1.45 -30.11
C MET A 49 -35.62 -1.60 -28.60
N GLN A 50 -36.38 -0.64 -28.06
CA GLN A 50 -36.63 -0.45 -26.62
C GLN A 50 -37.79 -1.31 -26.06
N GLY A 51 -37.69 -1.70 -24.79
CA GLY A 51 -38.76 -2.41 -24.06
C GLY A 51 -39.98 -1.55 -23.68
N PRO A 52 -41.07 -2.15 -23.16
CA PRO A 52 -42.45 -1.66 -23.27
C PRO A 52 -42.84 -0.37 -22.51
N ASN A 53 -41.93 0.29 -21.78
CA ASN A 53 -42.26 1.38 -20.86
C ASN A 53 -41.50 2.70 -21.12
N MET A 54 -41.48 3.24 -22.35
CA MET A 54 -41.08 4.64 -22.59
C MET A 54 -41.72 5.31 -23.82
N GLN A 55 -41.65 6.65 -23.79
CA GLN A 55 -42.05 7.63 -24.80
C GLN A 55 -41.23 7.52 -26.11
N PRO A 56 -41.79 7.87 -27.29
CA PRO A 56 -41.33 7.38 -28.60
C PRO A 56 -40.01 7.95 -29.18
N ASN A 57 -39.32 8.89 -28.51
CA ASN A 57 -38.43 9.85 -29.20
C ASN A 57 -36.90 9.71 -29.00
N GLU A 58 -36.38 8.76 -28.23
CA GLU A 58 -34.92 8.60 -28.05
C GLU A 58 -34.42 7.30 -28.67
N ARG A 59 -33.98 7.32 -29.94
CA ARG A 59 -33.34 6.15 -30.59
C ARG A 59 -31.84 6.12 -30.27
N VAL A 60 -31.34 4.98 -29.79
CA VAL A 60 -29.91 4.76 -29.56
C VAL A 60 -29.37 3.78 -30.59
N THR A 61 -28.43 4.24 -31.41
CA THR A 61 -27.71 3.38 -32.36
C THR A 61 -26.50 2.76 -31.68
N MET A 62 -26.30 1.46 -31.84
CA MET A 62 -25.18 0.71 -31.26
C MET A 62 -24.34 0.06 -32.35
N MET A 63 -23.02 0.19 -32.26
CA MET A 63 -22.10 -0.50 -33.15
C MET A 63 -22.11 -2.01 -32.90
N HIS A 64 -22.01 -2.81 -33.96
CA HIS A 64 -21.89 -4.26 -33.83
C HIS A 64 -20.57 -4.65 -33.15
N GLU A 65 -20.60 -5.73 -32.37
CA GLU A 65 -19.40 -6.24 -31.70
C GLU A 65 -18.41 -6.81 -32.73
N THR A 66 -17.17 -6.36 -32.64
CA THR A 66 -16.04 -6.83 -33.45
C THR A 66 -15.00 -7.48 -32.52
N TYR A 67 -13.75 -7.60 -32.97
CA TYR A 67 -12.69 -8.17 -32.16
C TYR A 67 -11.65 -7.10 -31.76
N PRO A 68 -11.16 -7.10 -30.51
CA PRO A 68 -10.15 -6.15 -30.06
C PRO A 68 -8.77 -6.48 -30.63
N LEU A 69 -7.96 -5.45 -30.90
CA LEU A 69 -6.58 -5.66 -31.39
C LEU A 69 -5.71 -6.31 -30.32
N SER A 70 -4.85 -7.25 -30.74
CA SER A 70 -3.99 -8.01 -29.82
C SER A 70 -2.86 -7.17 -29.23
N MET A 71 -2.45 -7.48 -28.00
CA MET A 71 -1.29 -6.82 -27.37
C MET A 71 0.00 -6.98 -28.19
N ALA A 72 0.19 -8.12 -28.86
CA ALA A 72 1.33 -8.36 -29.73
C ALA A 72 1.37 -7.35 -30.89
N LEU A 73 0.26 -7.20 -31.62
CA LEU A 73 0.15 -6.22 -32.71
C LEU A 73 0.40 -4.80 -32.20
N LEU A 74 -0.29 -4.41 -31.12
CA LEU A 74 -0.22 -3.06 -30.57
C LEU A 74 1.19 -2.69 -30.09
N SER A 75 1.91 -3.64 -29.49
CA SER A 75 3.25 -3.40 -28.93
C SER A 75 4.33 -3.06 -29.96
N GLY A 76 4.14 -3.45 -31.24
CA GLY A 76 5.07 -3.12 -32.32
C GLY A 76 4.69 -1.88 -33.13
N LEU A 77 3.58 -1.22 -32.81
CA LEU A 77 3.18 0.03 -33.48
C LEU A 77 4.09 1.19 -33.10
N SER A 78 4.36 2.08 -34.05
CA SER A 78 5.08 3.32 -33.77
C SER A 78 4.34 4.19 -32.75
N ILE A 79 5.07 4.90 -31.89
CA ILE A 79 4.49 5.82 -30.90
C ILE A 79 3.59 6.87 -31.57
N ASN A 80 3.97 7.35 -32.75
CA ASN A 80 3.19 8.31 -33.54
C ASN A 80 1.82 7.72 -33.93
N LEU A 81 1.79 6.48 -34.42
CA LEU A 81 0.52 5.81 -34.74
C LEU A 81 -0.32 5.58 -33.47
N CYS A 82 0.28 5.08 -32.39
CA CYS A 82 -0.43 4.86 -31.12
C CYS A 82 -1.12 6.13 -30.61
N LEU A 83 -0.44 7.28 -30.68
CA LEU A 83 -1.02 8.57 -30.29
C LEU A 83 -2.19 8.94 -31.20
N LYS A 84 -2.03 8.88 -32.52
CA LYS A 84 -3.10 9.19 -33.48
C LYS A 84 -4.32 8.30 -33.29
N LEU A 85 -4.09 7.00 -33.13
CA LEU A 85 -5.12 6.00 -32.93
C LEU A 85 -5.87 6.24 -31.61
N ALA A 86 -5.16 6.54 -30.52
CA ALA A 86 -5.80 6.91 -29.25
C ALA A 86 -6.72 8.13 -29.39
N TYR A 87 -6.28 9.18 -30.09
CA TYR A 87 -7.11 10.36 -30.34
C TYR A 87 -8.35 10.08 -31.19
N GLN A 88 -8.22 9.30 -32.26
CA GLN A 88 -9.35 8.93 -33.12
C GLN A 88 -10.35 7.99 -32.40
N LEU A 89 -9.84 7.07 -31.58
CA LEU A 89 -10.68 6.23 -30.73
C LEU A 89 -11.42 7.07 -29.70
N GLU A 90 -10.76 8.03 -29.03
CA GLU A 90 -11.44 8.95 -28.09
C GLU A 90 -12.55 9.76 -28.74
N GLU A 91 -12.33 10.29 -29.95
CA GLU A 91 -13.38 10.97 -30.73
C GLU A 91 -14.58 10.04 -30.97
N THR A 92 -14.33 8.82 -31.41
CA THR A 92 -15.40 7.87 -31.74
C THR A 92 -16.14 7.36 -30.51
N ILE A 93 -15.41 7.06 -29.43
CA ILE A 93 -15.93 6.46 -28.19
C ILE A 93 -16.74 7.47 -27.38
N PHE A 94 -16.25 8.72 -27.24
CA PHE A 94 -16.84 9.69 -26.32
C PHE A 94 -17.62 10.81 -27.03
N LEU A 95 -17.19 11.23 -28.22
CA LEU A 95 -17.81 12.33 -28.96
C LEU A 95 -18.74 11.84 -30.09
N GLY A 96 -18.65 10.56 -30.46
CA GLY A 96 -19.53 9.89 -31.41
C GLY A 96 -21.00 9.84 -30.99
N GLN A 97 -21.88 9.61 -31.97
CA GLN A 97 -23.34 9.52 -31.78
C GLN A 97 -23.82 8.10 -31.44
N ALA A 98 -23.07 7.08 -31.83
CA ALA A 98 -23.41 5.67 -31.59
C ALA A 98 -22.68 5.12 -30.36
N VAL A 99 -23.30 4.17 -29.66
CA VAL A 99 -22.66 3.41 -28.58
C VAL A 99 -21.53 2.55 -29.18
N PRO A 100 -20.28 2.69 -28.70
CA PRO A 100 -19.15 1.96 -29.28
C PRO A 100 -19.22 0.46 -28.97
N SER A 101 -18.56 -0.33 -29.81
CA SER A 101 -18.35 -1.77 -29.54
C SER A 101 -17.39 -1.94 -28.36
N ILE A 102 -17.53 -3.04 -27.61
CA ILE A 102 -16.65 -3.36 -26.48
C ILE A 102 -15.22 -3.59 -27.00
N ALA A 103 -15.08 -4.16 -28.20
CA ALA A 103 -13.79 -4.38 -28.84
C ALA A 103 -13.00 -3.09 -29.10
N MET A 104 -13.69 -2.02 -29.52
CA MET A 104 -13.10 -0.71 -29.71
C MET A 104 -12.59 -0.12 -28.38
N VAL A 105 -13.43 -0.18 -27.33
CA VAL A 105 -13.08 0.28 -25.98
C VAL A 105 -11.91 -0.52 -25.39
N GLU A 106 -11.93 -1.84 -25.54
CA GLU A 106 -10.87 -2.73 -25.08
C GLU A 106 -9.54 -2.48 -25.82
N THR A 107 -9.60 -2.16 -27.12
CA THR A 107 -8.40 -1.74 -27.89
C THR A 107 -7.86 -0.40 -27.40
N TYR A 108 -8.73 0.58 -27.12
CA TYR A 108 -8.33 1.86 -26.51
C TYR A 108 -7.62 1.64 -25.17
N VAL A 109 -8.19 0.80 -24.29
CA VAL A 109 -7.56 0.43 -23.01
C VAL A 109 -6.18 -0.20 -23.23
N ARG A 110 -6.05 -1.17 -24.15
CA ARG A 110 -4.77 -1.84 -24.42
C ARG A 110 -3.70 -0.88 -24.92
N LEU A 111 -4.06 0.08 -25.78
CA LEU A 111 -3.16 1.14 -26.23
C LEU A 111 -2.64 1.96 -25.04
N LEU A 112 -3.51 2.32 -24.10
CA LEU A 112 -3.09 3.06 -22.90
C LEU A 112 -2.17 2.24 -22.00
N LEU A 113 -2.38 0.93 -21.89
CA LEU A 113 -1.53 0.03 -21.09
C LEU A 113 -0.10 -0.13 -21.62
N ILE A 114 0.13 0.09 -22.92
CA ILE A 114 1.48 0.03 -23.55
C ILE A 114 2.10 1.41 -23.77
N THR A 115 1.34 2.47 -23.55
CA THR A 115 1.79 3.83 -23.84
C THR A 115 2.90 4.26 -22.86
N PRO A 116 3.98 4.90 -23.35
CA PRO A 116 5.04 5.43 -22.49
C PRO A 116 4.52 6.35 -21.37
N HIS A 117 5.19 6.32 -20.22
CA HIS A 117 4.75 7.05 -19.04
C HIS A 117 4.56 8.56 -19.26
N SER A 118 5.41 9.17 -20.10
CA SER A 118 5.36 10.58 -20.45
C SER A 118 4.15 11.01 -21.27
N LEU A 119 3.41 10.07 -21.86
CA LEU A 119 2.27 10.36 -22.75
C LEU A 119 0.92 10.17 -22.07
N PHE A 120 0.90 9.77 -20.79
CA PHE A 120 -0.33 9.62 -20.03
C PHE A 120 -1.06 10.96 -19.83
N ARG A 121 -2.36 10.96 -20.10
CA ARG A 121 -3.24 12.14 -19.99
C ARG A 121 -4.44 11.85 -19.08
N PRO A 122 -4.75 12.69 -18.09
CA PRO A 122 -5.93 12.51 -17.25
C PRO A 122 -7.23 12.65 -18.05
N HIS A 123 -8.02 11.58 -18.13
CA HIS A 123 -9.20 11.48 -19.00
C HIS A 123 -10.23 12.58 -18.74
N PHE A 124 -10.63 12.82 -17.48
CA PHE A 124 -11.62 13.85 -17.15
C PHE A 124 -11.18 15.24 -17.63
N THR A 125 -9.96 15.66 -17.31
CA THR A 125 -9.43 16.96 -17.74
C THR A 125 -9.39 17.06 -19.26
N THR A 126 -8.86 16.05 -19.94
CA THR A 126 -8.72 16.06 -21.41
C THR A 126 -10.07 16.07 -22.12
N LEU A 127 -11.04 15.26 -21.69
CA LEU A 127 -12.36 15.22 -22.31
C LEU A 127 -13.14 16.52 -22.07
N THR A 128 -13.10 17.07 -20.85
CA THR A 128 -13.81 18.31 -20.52
C THR A 128 -13.21 19.53 -21.22
N GLN A 129 -11.89 19.55 -21.46
CA GLN A 129 -11.23 20.57 -22.27
C GLN A 129 -11.69 20.55 -23.73
N ARG A 130 -11.92 19.37 -24.30
CA ARG A 130 -12.43 19.22 -25.67
C ARG A 130 -13.91 19.54 -25.78
N SER A 131 -14.69 19.17 -24.77
CA SER A 131 -16.13 19.43 -24.72
C SER A 131 -16.58 19.63 -23.26
N PRO A 132 -16.84 20.88 -22.83
CA PRO A 132 -17.16 21.19 -21.43
C PRO A 132 -18.42 20.50 -20.90
N SER A 133 -19.38 20.20 -21.78
CA SER A 133 -20.64 19.53 -21.43
C SER A 133 -20.58 18.01 -21.58
N ILE A 134 -19.44 17.42 -21.92
CA ILE A 134 -19.37 15.99 -22.28
C ILE A 134 -19.85 15.04 -21.18
N LEU A 135 -19.56 15.39 -19.92
CA LEU A 135 -19.92 14.59 -18.75
C LEU A 135 -21.41 14.73 -18.36
N SER A 136 -22.17 15.64 -18.98
CA SER A 136 -23.63 15.68 -18.79
C SER A 136 -24.34 14.58 -19.58
N LYS A 137 -23.68 13.96 -20.56
CA LYS A 137 -24.20 12.81 -21.30
C LYS A 137 -24.05 11.54 -20.45
N SER A 138 -25.18 10.97 -19.99
CA SER A 138 -25.19 9.78 -19.12
C SER A 138 -24.36 8.61 -19.69
N GLY A 139 -24.52 8.29 -20.98
CA GLY A 139 -23.77 7.20 -21.62
C GLY A 139 -22.24 7.38 -21.58
N VAL A 140 -21.76 8.62 -21.74
CA VAL A 140 -20.32 8.93 -21.69
C VAL A 140 -19.79 8.82 -20.26
N SER A 141 -20.50 9.39 -19.29
CA SER A 141 -20.10 9.33 -17.88
C SER A 141 -20.11 7.91 -17.34
N LEU A 142 -21.11 7.10 -17.68
CA LEU A 142 -21.15 5.68 -17.34
C LEU A 142 -19.95 4.94 -17.95
N LEU A 143 -19.73 5.04 -19.27
CA LEU A 143 -18.63 4.37 -19.94
C LEU A 143 -17.27 4.77 -19.38
N LEU A 144 -17.04 6.07 -19.17
CA LEU A 144 -15.80 6.57 -18.61
C LEU A 144 -15.53 5.99 -17.21
N LEU A 145 -16.53 6.01 -16.33
CA LEU A 145 -16.39 5.43 -14.98
C LEU A 145 -16.18 3.91 -15.02
N GLU A 146 -16.84 3.18 -15.93
CA GLU A 146 -16.62 1.74 -16.11
C GLU A 146 -15.19 1.42 -16.56
N ILE A 147 -14.65 2.16 -17.54
CA ILE A 147 -13.27 2.02 -17.99
C ILE A 147 -12.31 2.33 -16.84
N LEU A 148 -12.53 3.43 -16.12
CA LEU A 148 -11.66 3.83 -15.01
C LEU A 148 -11.67 2.80 -13.88
N ASN A 149 -12.83 2.27 -13.51
CA ASN A 149 -12.97 1.34 -12.39
C ASN A 149 -12.42 -0.05 -12.71
N TYR A 150 -12.77 -0.60 -13.88
CA TYR A 150 -12.55 -2.00 -14.18
C TYR A 150 -11.38 -2.28 -15.13
N ARG A 151 -10.71 -1.24 -15.65
CA ARG A 151 -9.59 -1.37 -16.61
C ARG A 151 -8.39 -0.50 -16.26
N LEU A 152 -8.61 0.78 -15.92
CA LEU A 152 -7.52 1.76 -15.82
C LEU A 152 -7.13 2.16 -14.39
N LEU A 153 -7.81 1.66 -13.35
CA LEU A 153 -7.45 1.97 -11.96
C LEU A 153 -5.96 1.66 -11.66
N PRO A 154 -5.42 0.46 -12.01
CA PRO A 154 -4.00 0.19 -11.78
C PRO A 154 -3.09 1.16 -12.54
N LEU A 155 -3.48 1.58 -13.75
CA LEU A 155 -2.71 2.53 -14.56
C LEU A 155 -2.66 3.92 -13.90
N TYR A 156 -3.78 4.41 -13.39
CA TYR A 156 -3.83 5.67 -12.64
C TYR A 156 -2.96 5.65 -11.38
N ARG A 157 -2.89 4.49 -10.71
CA ARG A 157 -2.00 4.28 -9.57
C ARG A 157 -0.53 4.34 -9.99
N TYR A 158 -0.17 3.65 -11.08
CA TYR A 158 1.18 3.67 -11.64
C TYR A 158 1.65 5.07 -12.03
N HIS A 159 0.78 5.92 -12.57
CA HIS A 159 1.12 7.31 -12.90
C HIS A 159 1.06 8.29 -11.71
N GLY A 160 0.71 7.83 -10.51
CA GLY A 160 0.53 8.70 -9.35
C GLY A 160 -0.60 9.72 -9.53
N LYS A 161 -1.64 9.37 -10.31
CA LYS A 161 -2.78 10.24 -10.61
C LYS A 161 -4.08 9.83 -9.93
N SER A 162 -4.08 8.79 -9.10
CA SER A 162 -5.27 8.33 -8.34
C SER A 162 -5.92 9.45 -7.52
N LYS A 163 -5.12 10.32 -6.91
CA LYS A 163 -5.64 11.43 -6.10
C LYS A 163 -6.42 12.45 -6.93
N ALA A 164 -5.86 12.86 -8.07
CA ALA A 164 -6.54 13.80 -8.97
C ALA A 164 -7.86 13.21 -9.47
N LEU A 165 -7.82 11.93 -9.87
CA LEU A 165 -9.01 11.19 -10.28
C LEU A 165 -10.05 11.10 -9.16
N MET A 166 -9.64 10.86 -7.92
CA MET A 166 -10.54 10.80 -6.76
C MET A 166 -11.28 12.14 -6.56
N TYR A 167 -10.61 13.28 -6.73
CA TYR A 167 -11.29 14.59 -6.68
C TYR A 167 -12.34 14.75 -7.78
N ASP A 168 -12.00 14.38 -9.03
CA ASP A 168 -12.93 14.45 -10.16
C ASP A 168 -14.17 13.58 -9.90
N VAL A 169 -13.96 12.35 -9.42
CA VAL A 169 -15.05 11.41 -9.09
C VAL A 169 -15.89 11.91 -7.93
N THR A 170 -15.26 12.47 -6.88
CA THR A 170 -15.99 13.02 -5.73
C THR A 170 -16.88 14.18 -6.14
N LYS A 171 -16.41 15.04 -7.05
CA LYS A 171 -17.23 16.13 -7.61
C LYS A 171 -18.47 15.58 -8.33
N ILE A 172 -18.34 14.48 -9.06
CA ILE A 172 -19.49 13.82 -9.71
C ILE A 172 -20.46 13.31 -8.65
N ILE A 173 -19.98 12.62 -7.63
CA ILE A 173 -20.79 12.12 -6.50
C ILE A 173 -21.56 13.27 -5.86
N SER A 174 -20.89 14.36 -5.50
CA SER A 174 -21.50 15.56 -4.93
C SER A 174 -22.65 16.11 -5.77
N MET A 175 -22.51 16.11 -7.10
CA MET A 175 -23.54 16.62 -8.01
C MET A 175 -24.76 15.70 -8.15
N ILE A 176 -24.67 14.42 -7.80
CA ILE A 176 -25.74 13.43 -8.07
C ILE A 176 -26.29 12.73 -6.82
N LYS A 177 -25.61 12.83 -5.67
CA LYS A 177 -25.96 12.14 -4.42
C LYS A 177 -27.39 12.38 -3.92
N GLY A 178 -27.86 13.62 -4.07
CA GLY A 178 -29.23 14.03 -3.72
C GLY A 178 -30.22 14.03 -4.91
N LYS A 179 -29.80 13.62 -6.11
CA LYS A 179 -30.66 13.64 -7.30
C LYS A 179 -31.46 12.34 -7.43
N ARG A 180 -32.77 12.47 -7.57
CA ARG A 180 -33.69 11.33 -7.72
C ARG A 180 -33.38 10.51 -8.97
N GLY A 181 -33.40 9.20 -8.83
CA GLY A 181 -33.25 8.26 -9.95
C GLY A 181 -31.83 8.07 -10.51
N GLU A 182 -30.82 8.82 -10.04
CA GLU A 182 -29.40 8.74 -10.49
C GLU A 182 -28.62 7.56 -9.87
N HIS A 183 -29.33 6.48 -9.50
CA HIS A 183 -28.81 5.38 -8.69
C HIS A 183 -27.63 4.65 -9.33
N ARG A 184 -27.70 4.37 -10.64
CA ARG A 184 -26.65 3.62 -11.34
C ARG A 184 -25.34 4.40 -11.40
N LEU A 185 -25.40 5.64 -11.88
CA LEU A 185 -24.24 6.51 -12.03
C LEU A 185 -23.60 6.79 -10.67
N PHE A 186 -24.41 7.09 -9.66
CA PHE A 186 -23.94 7.30 -8.29
C PHE A 186 -23.20 6.06 -7.77
N ARG A 187 -23.80 4.87 -7.85
CA ARG A 187 -23.19 3.66 -7.27
C ARG A 187 -21.91 3.28 -7.99
N LEU A 188 -21.84 3.45 -9.31
CA LEU A 188 -20.62 3.21 -10.07
C LEU A 188 -19.50 4.20 -9.68
N ALA A 189 -19.83 5.49 -9.55
CA ALA A 189 -18.88 6.51 -9.11
C ALA A 189 -18.39 6.26 -7.67
N GLU A 190 -19.30 5.92 -6.76
CA GLU A 190 -18.94 5.57 -5.38
C GLU A 190 -18.05 4.33 -5.34
N ASN A 191 -18.37 3.27 -6.11
CA ASN A 191 -17.56 2.06 -6.19
C ASN A 191 -16.13 2.31 -6.72
N LEU A 192 -15.99 3.15 -7.76
CA LEU A 192 -14.69 3.61 -8.22
C LEU A 192 -13.94 4.38 -7.12
N CYS A 193 -14.64 5.26 -6.40
CA CYS A 193 -14.04 6.04 -5.31
C CYS A 193 -13.58 5.14 -4.14
N MET A 194 -14.34 4.09 -3.80
CA MET A 194 -13.91 3.08 -2.82
C MET A 194 -12.57 2.45 -3.23
N ASN A 195 -12.49 1.98 -4.48
CA ASN A 195 -11.27 1.41 -5.04
C ASN A 195 -10.11 2.41 -5.06
N LEU A 196 -10.37 3.69 -5.37
CA LEU A 196 -9.35 4.74 -5.33
C LEU A 196 -8.82 4.96 -3.91
N ILE A 197 -9.70 5.06 -2.92
CA ILE A 197 -9.33 5.22 -1.50
C ILE A 197 -8.51 4.02 -1.01
N LEU A 198 -8.92 2.80 -1.36
CA LEU A 198 -8.21 1.57 -1.00
C LEU A 198 -6.88 1.39 -1.76
N SER A 199 -6.68 2.09 -2.88
CA SER A 199 -5.45 2.03 -3.68
C SER A 199 -4.31 2.90 -3.15
N LEU A 200 -4.62 3.82 -2.23
CA LEU A 200 -3.67 4.79 -1.71
C LEU A 200 -2.60 4.09 -0.87
N ARG A 201 -1.36 4.55 -1.05
CA ARG A 201 -0.18 4.04 -0.31
C ARG A 201 0.38 5.04 0.69
N ASP A 202 -0.12 6.27 0.66
CA ASP A 202 0.36 7.37 1.49
C ASP A 202 -0.83 8.21 1.96
N PHE A 203 -0.61 8.87 3.10
CA PHE A 203 -1.48 9.84 3.71
C PHE A 203 -1.81 10.97 2.71
N PHE A 204 -3.06 11.44 2.72
CA PHE A 204 -3.45 12.52 1.82
C PHE A 204 -2.64 13.79 2.13
N LEU A 205 -1.84 14.25 1.16
CA LEU A 205 -1.38 15.64 1.10
C LEU A 205 -2.58 16.58 0.97
N VAL A 206 -3.39 16.81 2.01
CA VAL A 206 -4.23 18.00 2.07
C VAL A 206 -3.26 19.16 2.22
N LYS A 207 -2.71 19.64 1.10
CA LYS A 207 -1.95 20.90 1.09
C LYS A 207 -2.83 21.95 1.77
N LYS A 208 -2.19 22.78 2.60
CA LYS A 208 -2.51 24.10 3.20
C LYS A 208 -3.90 24.75 3.01
N GLU A 209 -4.67 24.44 1.97
CA GLU A 209 -5.99 25.00 1.68
C GLU A 209 -7.16 24.29 2.38
N LEU A 210 -6.95 23.19 3.11
CA LEU A 210 -8.03 22.38 3.72
C LEU A 210 -9.11 21.91 2.70
N LYS A 211 -8.88 22.07 1.40
CA LYS A 211 -9.71 21.53 0.31
C LYS A 211 -9.38 20.05 0.07
N GLY A 212 -9.44 19.25 1.14
CA GLY A 212 -9.70 17.82 0.98
C GLY A 212 -11.08 17.63 0.34
N PRO A 213 -11.44 16.42 -0.11
CA PRO A 213 -12.81 16.13 -0.51
C PRO A 213 -13.74 16.26 0.70
N THR A 214 -14.25 17.47 0.96
CA THR A 214 -15.15 17.82 2.09
C THR A 214 -16.54 17.22 1.96
N GLU A 215 -16.86 16.57 0.83
CA GLU A 215 -18.21 16.12 0.49
C GLU A 215 -18.31 14.61 0.26
N PHE A 216 -17.43 13.82 0.88
CA PHE A 216 -17.59 12.37 0.92
C PHE A 216 -18.95 11.95 1.49
N THR A 217 -19.47 10.87 0.94
CA THR A 217 -20.64 10.17 1.47
C THR A 217 -20.24 9.44 2.75
N GLU A 218 -21.21 9.04 3.57
CA GLU A 218 -20.91 8.27 4.78
C GLU A 218 -20.13 6.98 4.48
N THR A 219 -20.49 6.25 3.42
CA THR A 219 -19.76 5.08 2.94
C THR A 219 -18.28 5.38 2.67
N LEU A 220 -17.99 6.46 1.92
CA LEU A 220 -16.62 6.83 1.56
C LEU A 220 -15.82 7.33 2.77
N ASN A 221 -16.45 8.05 3.69
CA ASN A 221 -15.81 8.46 4.95
C ASN A 221 -15.34 7.25 5.76
N ARG A 222 -16.17 6.21 5.88
CA ARG A 222 -15.83 4.99 6.63
C ARG A 222 -14.68 4.22 6.00
N ILE A 223 -14.72 4.06 4.68
CA ILE A 223 -13.66 3.39 3.92
C ILE A 223 -12.36 4.19 3.99
N THR A 224 -12.45 5.53 4.04
CA THR A 224 -11.28 6.38 4.24
C THR A 224 -10.63 6.14 5.59
N ILE A 225 -11.41 6.06 6.68
CA ILE A 225 -10.88 5.74 8.01
C ILE A 225 -10.22 4.34 8.03
N ILE A 226 -10.86 3.33 7.44
CA ILE A 226 -10.27 1.98 7.32
C ILE A 226 -8.96 2.02 6.53
N SER A 227 -8.96 2.68 5.36
CA SER A 227 -7.78 2.79 4.51
C SER A 227 -6.62 3.52 5.21
N LEU A 228 -6.93 4.58 5.96
CA LEU A 228 -5.96 5.29 6.80
C LEU A 228 -5.41 4.38 7.90
N ALA A 229 -6.25 3.61 8.60
CA ALA A 229 -5.82 2.68 9.63
C ALA A 229 -4.88 1.60 9.07
N ILE A 230 -5.22 1.01 7.93
CA ILE A 230 -4.39 0.01 7.25
C ILE A 230 -3.06 0.63 6.80
N THR A 231 -3.10 1.80 6.17
CA THR A 231 -1.90 2.48 5.63
C THR A 231 -0.95 2.87 6.76
N ILE A 232 -1.43 3.54 7.80
CA ILE A 232 -0.60 3.97 8.93
C ILE A 232 -0.02 2.75 9.66
N LYS A 233 -0.81 1.69 9.92
CA LYS A 233 -0.30 0.51 10.62
C LYS A 233 0.77 -0.23 9.82
N THR A 234 0.61 -0.33 8.50
CA THR A 234 1.45 -1.18 7.66
C THR A 234 2.58 -0.44 6.93
N ARG A 235 2.56 0.90 6.91
CA ARG A 235 3.55 1.74 6.21
C ARG A 235 3.98 3.00 6.98
N GLY A 236 3.27 3.38 8.05
CA GLY A 236 3.52 4.59 8.84
C GLY A 236 3.27 5.91 8.09
N ILE A 237 3.38 7.03 8.79
CA ILE A 237 3.28 8.38 8.20
C ILE A 237 4.68 8.86 7.75
N ALA A 238 4.83 9.10 6.45
CA ALA A 238 6.13 9.38 5.83
C ALA A 238 6.76 10.73 6.23
N GLU A 239 5.96 11.78 6.38
CA GLU A 239 6.43 13.17 6.59
C GLU A 239 5.89 13.79 7.88
N VAL A 240 6.66 14.68 8.51
CA VAL A 240 6.26 15.39 9.75
C VAL A 240 5.01 16.23 9.52
N GLU A 241 4.93 16.91 8.37
CA GLU A 241 3.80 17.77 8.03
C GLU A 241 2.49 16.96 8.06
N HIS A 242 2.50 15.73 7.52
CA HIS A 242 1.35 14.85 7.50
C HIS A 242 0.85 14.46 8.89
N MET A 243 1.77 14.27 9.85
CA MET A 243 1.39 13.99 11.23
C MET A 243 0.59 15.15 11.85
N VAL A 244 0.98 16.39 11.55
CA VAL A 244 0.26 17.59 12.04
C VAL A 244 -1.11 17.73 11.38
N TYR A 245 -1.25 17.32 10.11
CA TYR A 245 -2.52 17.37 9.38
C TYR A 245 -3.47 16.20 9.67
N LEU A 246 -3.01 15.13 10.33
CA LEU A 246 -3.85 13.96 10.63
C LEU A 246 -5.10 14.32 11.41
N GLN A 247 -4.96 15.04 12.53
CA GLN A 247 -6.11 15.39 13.36
C GLN A 247 -7.12 16.28 12.62
N PRO A 248 -6.74 17.41 11.98
CA PRO A 248 -7.67 18.20 11.18
C PRO A 248 -8.38 17.41 10.07
N LEU A 249 -7.68 16.46 9.43
CA LEU A 249 -8.29 15.59 8.43
C LEU A 249 -9.35 14.67 9.05
N LEU A 250 -9.04 14.05 10.19
CA LEU A 250 -10.01 13.20 10.90
C LEU A 250 -11.22 14.01 11.35
N GLU A 251 -11.02 15.23 11.86
CA GLU A 251 -12.11 16.16 12.20
C GLU A 251 -12.98 16.48 10.98
N GLN A 252 -12.37 16.76 9.83
CA GLN A 252 -13.08 17.02 8.57
C GLN A 252 -13.89 15.82 8.08
N ILE A 253 -13.29 14.63 8.01
CA ILE A 253 -13.97 13.38 7.59
C ILE A 253 -15.16 13.11 8.51
N MET A 254 -14.96 13.33 9.81
CA MET A 254 -15.93 12.97 10.82
C MET A 254 -16.99 14.07 11.04
N ALA A 255 -16.79 15.30 10.54
CA ALA A 255 -17.74 16.40 10.65
C ALA A 255 -19.08 16.09 9.94
N THR A 256 -19.03 15.37 8.82
CA THR A 256 -20.22 15.00 8.03
C THR A 256 -20.72 13.59 8.30
N SER A 257 -20.14 12.89 9.28
CA SER A 257 -20.42 11.47 9.51
C SER A 257 -20.92 11.15 10.92
N GLN A 258 -21.87 10.21 11.00
CA GLN A 258 -22.50 9.78 12.26
C GLN A 258 -22.01 8.41 12.74
N HIS A 259 -21.26 7.67 11.91
CA HIS A 259 -20.77 6.35 12.26
C HIS A 259 -19.84 6.31 13.48
N THR A 260 -19.86 5.14 14.11
CA THR A 260 -18.92 4.69 15.15
C THR A 260 -18.26 3.37 14.72
N TRP A 261 -17.31 2.91 15.51
CA TRP A 261 -16.55 1.68 15.31
C TRP A 261 -16.66 0.81 16.55
N SER A 262 -16.78 -0.50 16.38
CA SER A 262 -16.78 -1.44 17.49
C SER A 262 -15.40 -1.49 18.18
N GLU A 263 -15.39 -1.88 19.45
CA GLU A 263 -14.14 -2.11 20.19
C GLU A 263 -13.26 -3.17 19.51
N LYS A 264 -13.89 -4.22 18.98
CA LYS A 264 -13.24 -5.31 18.24
C LYS A 264 -12.48 -4.82 17.00
N THR A 265 -12.96 -3.76 16.38
CA THR A 265 -12.27 -3.09 15.28
C THR A 265 -11.20 -2.15 15.78
N LEU A 266 -11.58 -1.25 16.70
CA LEU A 266 -10.72 -0.18 17.20
C LEU A 266 -9.44 -0.72 17.82
N ARG A 267 -9.46 -1.92 18.44
CA ARG A 267 -8.25 -2.56 18.97
C ARG A 267 -7.15 -2.79 17.93
N TYR A 268 -7.50 -2.98 16.66
CA TYR A 268 -6.53 -3.17 15.58
C TYR A 268 -6.06 -1.87 14.93
N PHE A 269 -6.78 -0.76 15.14
CA PHE A 269 -6.41 0.54 14.58
C PHE A 269 -5.12 1.08 15.23
N PRO A 270 -4.28 1.82 14.48
CA PRO A 270 -3.17 2.58 15.05
C PRO A 270 -3.64 3.50 16.19
N PRO A 271 -2.84 3.68 17.26
CA PRO A 271 -3.20 4.54 18.39
C PRO A 271 -3.65 5.94 17.97
N LEU A 272 -2.94 6.56 17.01
CA LEU A 272 -3.24 7.90 16.49
C LEU A 272 -4.67 8.06 15.95
N ILE A 273 -5.25 7.00 15.37
CA ILE A 273 -6.63 7.01 14.89
C ILE A 273 -7.59 6.52 15.98
N ARG A 274 -7.23 5.44 16.67
CA ARG A 274 -8.06 4.82 17.71
C ARG A 274 -8.43 5.81 18.80
N ASP A 275 -7.46 6.56 19.30
CA ASP A 275 -7.65 7.46 20.44
C ASP A 275 -8.56 8.63 20.05
N PHE A 276 -8.51 9.09 18.79
CA PHE A 276 -9.43 10.10 18.25
C PHE A 276 -10.88 9.57 18.15
N LEU A 277 -11.05 8.33 17.69
CA LEU A 277 -12.39 7.75 17.42
C LEU A 277 -13.10 7.27 18.68
N THR A 278 -12.36 6.85 19.72
CA THR A 278 -12.92 6.30 20.96
C THR A 278 -13.79 7.29 21.73
N VAL A 279 -13.57 8.60 21.55
CA VAL A 279 -14.32 9.67 22.24
C VAL A 279 -15.73 9.88 21.65
N ARG A 280 -16.05 9.26 20.50
CA ARG A 280 -17.35 9.46 19.85
C ARG A 280 -18.49 8.71 20.51
N ALA A 281 -19.57 9.43 20.79
CA ALA A 281 -20.82 8.85 21.28
C ALA A 281 -21.52 8.05 20.19
N ASP A 282 -21.89 6.80 20.53
CA ASP A 282 -22.74 5.97 19.68
C ASP A 282 -24.19 6.49 19.69
N LYS A 283 -24.68 6.86 18.50
CA LYS A 283 -26.04 7.39 18.30
C LYS A 283 -27.06 6.32 17.90
N ARG A 284 -26.66 5.06 17.73
CA ARG A 284 -27.58 3.98 17.31
C ARG A 284 -28.74 3.80 18.30
N GLY A 285 -28.47 3.83 19.61
CA GLY A 285 -29.53 3.79 20.62
C GLY A 285 -30.57 4.90 20.47
N GLN A 286 -30.13 6.12 20.15
CA GLN A 286 -31.03 7.25 19.87
C GLN A 286 -31.82 7.05 18.57
N ALA A 287 -31.19 6.49 17.54
CA ALA A 287 -31.86 6.17 16.27
C ALA A 287 -32.95 5.10 16.45
N ILE A 288 -32.71 4.09 17.29
CA ILE A 288 -33.70 3.08 17.66
C ILE A 288 -34.85 3.68 18.49
N GLN A 289 -34.56 4.57 19.44
CA GLN A 289 -35.62 5.29 20.17
C GLN A 289 -36.48 6.14 19.23
N ALA A 290 -35.86 6.84 18.27
CA ALA A 290 -36.59 7.60 17.26
C ALA A 290 -37.43 6.70 16.34
N TRP A 291 -36.94 5.49 16.03
CA TRP A 291 -37.73 4.47 15.34
C TRP A 291 -38.96 4.07 16.15
N GLN A 292 -38.80 3.70 17.43
CA GLN A 292 -39.92 3.27 18.29
C GLN A 292 -41.02 4.34 18.40
N GLN A 293 -40.64 5.63 18.40
CA GLN A 293 -41.60 6.74 18.40
C GLN A 293 -42.36 6.89 17.07
N ALA A 294 -41.69 6.59 15.95
CA ALA A 294 -42.27 6.70 14.61
C ALA A 294 -42.96 5.41 14.13
N GLU A 295 -42.67 4.27 14.77
CA GLU A 295 -43.00 2.91 14.32
C GLU A 295 -44.47 2.78 13.94
N THR A 296 -45.41 3.13 14.82
CA THR A 296 -46.84 3.01 14.54
C THR A 296 -47.26 3.78 13.29
N THR A 297 -46.73 5.00 13.10
CA THR A 297 -47.06 5.83 11.94
C THR A 297 -46.45 5.25 10.66
N VAL A 298 -45.18 4.84 10.71
CA VAL A 298 -44.48 4.24 9.56
C VAL A 298 -45.14 2.93 9.14
N ILE A 299 -45.48 2.06 10.09
CA ILE A 299 -46.16 0.79 9.82
C ILE A 299 -47.54 1.01 9.19
N ASN A 300 -48.30 2.00 9.67
CA ASN A 300 -49.59 2.36 9.06
C ASN A 300 -49.44 2.85 7.62
N GLN A 301 -48.45 3.71 7.34
CA GLN A 301 -48.15 4.16 5.98
C GLN A 301 -47.69 3.01 5.08
N CYS A 302 -46.85 2.12 5.61
CA CYS A 302 -46.37 0.94 4.90
C CYS A 302 -47.51 -0.03 4.58
N ASN A 303 -48.45 -0.29 5.50
CA ASN A 303 -49.61 -1.13 5.24
C ASN A 303 -50.47 -0.60 4.09
N GLN A 304 -50.70 0.72 4.04
CA GLN A 304 -51.46 1.35 2.94
C GLN A 304 -50.70 1.28 1.61
N LEU A 305 -49.38 1.44 1.62
CA LEU A 305 -48.54 1.42 0.43
C LEU A 305 -48.28 -0.01 -0.11
N LEU A 306 -48.09 -0.97 0.80
CA LEU A 306 -47.51 -2.28 0.55
C LEU A 306 -48.50 -3.44 0.67
N SER A 307 -49.76 -3.19 1.04
CA SER A 307 -50.80 -4.21 0.97
C SER A 307 -50.85 -4.81 -0.45
N PRO A 308 -51.04 -6.14 -0.62
CA PRO A 308 -51.20 -6.78 -1.92
C PRO A 308 -52.31 -6.15 -2.78
N SER A 309 -53.34 -5.59 -2.14
CA SER A 309 -54.46 -4.90 -2.81
C SER A 309 -54.26 -3.39 -2.95
N ALA A 310 -53.07 -2.85 -2.65
CA ALA A 310 -52.81 -1.42 -2.67
C ALA A 310 -52.81 -0.85 -4.10
N GLU A 311 -53.62 0.19 -4.32
CA GLU A 311 -53.72 0.87 -5.60
C GLU A 311 -52.40 1.53 -6.02
N PRO A 312 -51.95 1.40 -7.27
CA PRO A 312 -50.66 1.94 -7.71
C PRO A 312 -50.53 3.47 -7.60
N ASN A 313 -51.65 4.20 -7.56
CA ASN A 313 -51.69 5.65 -7.44
C ASN A 313 -51.29 6.15 -6.04
N TYR A 314 -51.40 5.31 -5.01
CA TYR A 314 -51.02 5.67 -3.64
C TYR A 314 -49.52 6.00 -3.51
N VAL A 315 -48.67 5.51 -4.42
CA VAL A 315 -47.24 5.86 -4.51
C VAL A 315 -47.04 7.38 -4.54
N MET A 316 -47.84 8.11 -5.32
CA MET A 316 -47.74 9.57 -5.43
C MET A 316 -48.18 10.27 -4.14
N THR A 317 -49.23 9.75 -3.49
CA THR A 317 -49.67 10.22 -2.18
C THR A 317 -48.57 10.04 -1.14
N TYR A 318 -47.95 8.86 -1.08
CA TYR A 318 -46.83 8.58 -0.17
C TYR A 318 -45.66 9.53 -0.41
N LEU A 319 -45.23 9.72 -1.66
CA LEU A 319 -44.12 10.61 -2.03
C LEU A 319 -44.40 12.09 -1.74
N SER A 320 -45.67 12.51 -1.75
CA SER A 320 -46.06 13.91 -1.52
C SER A 320 -46.29 14.22 -0.04
N HIS A 321 -46.94 13.31 0.69
CA HIS A 321 -47.45 13.57 2.04
C HIS A 321 -46.67 12.90 3.17
N SER A 322 -45.80 11.92 2.90
CA SER A 322 -45.00 11.30 3.96
C SER A 322 -43.98 12.28 4.51
N PHE A 323 -43.93 12.42 5.84
CA PHE A 323 -42.93 13.23 6.52
C PHE A 323 -41.51 12.81 6.09
N PRO A 324 -40.63 13.74 5.71
CA PRO A 324 -39.27 13.41 5.26
C PRO A 324 -38.51 12.51 6.23
N GLN A 325 -38.68 12.74 7.54
CA GLN A 325 -38.06 11.91 8.59
C GLN A 325 -38.59 10.47 8.63
N HIS A 326 -39.83 10.22 8.18
CA HIS A 326 -40.41 8.88 8.16
C HIS A 326 -39.98 8.08 6.93
N ARG A 327 -39.64 8.77 5.83
CA ARG A 327 -39.21 8.13 4.57
C ARG A 327 -37.93 7.30 4.71
N ARG A 328 -37.06 7.62 5.69
CA ARG A 328 -35.85 6.84 5.99
C ARG A 328 -36.12 5.46 6.58
N TYR A 329 -37.36 5.22 7.03
CA TYR A 329 -37.78 3.97 7.64
C TYR A 329 -38.59 3.09 6.69
N LEU A 330 -38.72 3.43 5.40
CA LEU A 330 -39.54 2.69 4.45
C LEU A 330 -39.10 1.22 4.34
N CYS A 331 -37.80 0.98 4.16
CA CYS A 331 -37.28 -0.39 4.09
C CYS A 331 -37.43 -1.13 5.43
N ALA A 332 -37.26 -0.45 6.57
CA ALA A 332 -37.47 -1.04 7.89
C ALA A 332 -38.94 -1.43 8.11
N GLY A 333 -39.88 -0.55 7.78
CA GLY A 333 -41.32 -0.81 7.88
C GLY A 333 -41.77 -1.92 6.94
N ALA A 334 -41.27 -1.93 5.69
CA ALA A 334 -41.51 -3.03 4.75
C ALA A 334 -41.01 -4.37 5.30
N TRP A 335 -39.79 -4.39 5.86
CA TRP A 335 -39.21 -5.59 6.46
C TRP A 335 -40.03 -6.10 7.66
N MET A 336 -40.47 -5.20 8.54
CA MET A 336 -41.30 -5.54 9.71
C MET A 336 -42.64 -6.17 9.30
N LEU A 337 -43.28 -5.66 8.25
CA LEU A 337 -44.56 -6.18 7.76
C LEU A 337 -44.46 -7.59 7.16
N MET A 338 -43.30 -7.98 6.63
CA MET A 338 -43.14 -9.31 6.04
C MET A 338 -43.16 -10.42 7.10
N ASN A 339 -42.55 -10.21 8.28
CA ASN A 339 -42.48 -11.23 9.36
C ASN A 339 -42.07 -12.66 8.89
N GLY A 340 -41.23 -12.77 7.85
CA GLY A 340 -40.82 -14.04 7.24
C GLY A 340 -41.73 -14.56 6.12
N HIS A 341 -42.87 -13.91 5.89
CA HIS A 341 -43.82 -14.15 4.80
C HIS A 341 -43.82 -12.94 3.84
N PRO A 342 -43.08 -13.01 2.72
CA PRO A 342 -42.82 -11.87 1.84
C PRO A 342 -44.02 -11.46 0.95
N GLU A 343 -45.24 -11.39 1.51
CA GLU A 343 -46.47 -11.04 0.80
C GLU A 343 -46.73 -9.52 0.84
N ILE A 344 -45.81 -8.74 0.26
CA ILE A 344 -45.95 -7.28 0.12
C ILE A 344 -45.97 -6.85 -1.35
N ASN A 345 -46.60 -5.71 -1.64
CA ASN A 345 -46.61 -5.10 -2.96
C ASN A 345 -45.24 -4.51 -3.32
N SER A 346 -44.35 -5.37 -3.83
CA SER A 346 -42.99 -5.04 -4.25
C SER A 346 -42.94 -4.07 -5.42
N ALA A 347 -43.99 -4.01 -6.26
CA ALA A 347 -44.07 -3.06 -7.36
C ALA A 347 -44.21 -1.61 -6.85
N ASN A 348 -45.05 -1.37 -5.85
CA ASN A 348 -45.19 -0.05 -5.22
C ASN A 348 -43.90 0.33 -4.48
N LEU A 349 -43.32 -0.59 -3.72
CA LEU A 349 -42.03 -0.37 -3.04
C LEU A 349 -40.92 0.02 -4.04
N ALA A 350 -40.80 -0.72 -5.15
CA ALA A 350 -39.83 -0.42 -6.20
C ALA A 350 -40.04 0.98 -6.80
N ARG A 351 -41.30 1.39 -7.04
CA ARG A 351 -41.61 2.73 -7.58
C ARG A 351 -41.18 3.83 -6.62
N VAL A 352 -41.44 3.68 -5.32
CA VAL A 352 -41.01 4.67 -4.32
C VAL A 352 -39.48 4.75 -4.22
N LEU A 353 -38.79 3.60 -4.13
CA LEU A 353 -37.33 3.56 -4.01
C LEU A 353 -36.61 4.15 -5.24
N ARG A 354 -37.22 4.04 -6.44
CA ARG A 354 -36.67 4.67 -7.65
C ARG A 354 -36.71 6.19 -7.60
N GLU A 355 -37.73 6.76 -6.94
CA GLU A 355 -37.91 8.20 -6.75
C GLU A 355 -37.10 8.77 -5.60
N PHE A 356 -36.55 7.93 -4.72
CA PHE A 356 -35.59 8.38 -3.71
C PHE A 356 -34.25 8.76 -4.36
N SER A 357 -33.50 9.62 -3.70
CA SER A 357 -32.10 9.86 -4.03
C SER A 357 -31.23 8.66 -3.63
N PRO A 358 -30.05 8.48 -4.23
CA PRO A 358 -29.12 7.43 -3.85
C PRO A 358 -28.72 7.46 -2.35
N GLU A 359 -28.59 8.65 -1.76
CA GLU A 359 -28.31 8.78 -0.32
C GLU A 359 -29.49 8.36 0.55
N GLU A 360 -30.73 8.73 0.18
CA GLU A 360 -31.93 8.28 0.90
C GLU A 360 -32.08 6.75 0.87
N VAL A 361 -31.76 6.10 -0.26
CA VAL A 361 -31.74 4.63 -0.36
C VAL A 361 -30.68 4.03 0.56
N THR A 362 -29.49 4.63 0.62
CA THR A 362 -28.41 4.17 1.52
C THR A 362 -28.85 4.29 2.97
N ALA A 363 -29.37 5.45 3.38
CA ALA A 363 -29.88 5.68 4.73
C ALA A 363 -31.02 4.70 5.11
N ASN A 364 -31.91 4.39 4.17
CA ASN A 364 -32.95 3.39 4.35
C ASN A 364 -32.40 2.00 4.63
N ILE A 365 -31.33 1.58 3.92
CA ILE A 365 -30.70 0.28 4.11
C ILE A 365 -30.04 0.19 5.49
N TYR A 366 -29.27 1.20 5.88
CA TYR A 366 -28.64 1.24 7.20
C TYR A 366 -29.68 1.22 8.32
N THR A 367 -30.75 2.01 8.17
CA THR A 367 -31.84 2.05 9.14
C THR A 367 -32.58 0.72 9.21
N MET A 368 -32.81 0.05 8.07
CA MET A 368 -33.40 -1.29 8.03
C MET A 368 -32.51 -2.30 8.77
N VAL A 369 -31.19 -2.26 8.60
CA VAL A 369 -30.25 -3.13 9.31
C VAL A 369 -30.27 -2.86 10.83
N ASP A 370 -30.31 -1.60 11.25
CA ASP A 370 -30.39 -1.25 12.67
C ASP A 370 -31.68 -1.78 13.32
N VAL A 371 -32.83 -1.57 12.65
CA VAL A 371 -34.14 -2.05 13.13
C VAL A 371 -34.20 -3.58 13.11
N LEU A 372 -33.67 -4.22 12.06
CA LEU A 372 -33.55 -5.68 11.93
C LEU A 372 -32.85 -6.29 13.14
N LEU A 373 -31.64 -5.82 13.45
CA LEU A 373 -30.81 -6.37 14.52
C LEU A 373 -31.46 -6.12 15.89
N HIS A 374 -32.02 -4.92 16.10
CA HIS A 374 -32.78 -4.61 17.31
C HIS A 374 -33.99 -5.55 17.48
N HIS A 375 -34.73 -5.82 16.40
CA HIS A 375 -35.87 -6.72 16.43
C HIS A 375 -35.47 -8.16 16.77
N ILE A 376 -34.37 -8.68 16.21
CA ILE A 376 -33.84 -10.01 16.56
C ILE A 376 -33.54 -10.09 18.07
N GLN A 377 -32.88 -9.07 18.63
CA GLN A 377 -32.56 -9.04 20.06
C GLN A 377 -33.83 -9.01 20.93
N LEU A 378 -34.84 -8.22 20.53
CA LEU A 378 -36.10 -8.09 21.25
C LEU A 378 -36.92 -9.40 21.22
N GLU A 379 -37.00 -10.07 20.08
CA GLU A 379 -37.70 -11.36 19.97
C GLU A 379 -36.97 -12.49 20.69
N LEU A 380 -35.65 -12.43 20.77
CA LEU A 380 -34.85 -13.36 21.58
C LEU A 380 -35.17 -13.22 23.07
N GLN A 381 -35.31 -11.98 23.56
CA GLN A 381 -35.74 -11.72 24.94
C GLN A 381 -37.15 -12.25 25.22
N ARG A 382 -38.00 -12.37 24.18
CA ARG A 382 -39.33 -12.97 24.24
C ARG A 382 -39.32 -14.51 24.16
N GLY A 383 -38.15 -15.13 24.07
CA GLY A 383 -37.98 -16.59 24.09
C GLY A 383 -38.00 -17.27 22.72
N HIS A 384 -37.99 -16.53 21.62
CA HIS A 384 -37.92 -17.12 20.28
C HIS A 384 -36.54 -17.71 19.97
N LEU A 385 -36.53 -18.78 19.16
CA LEU A 385 -35.29 -19.44 18.76
C LEU A 385 -34.50 -18.58 17.77
N VAL A 386 -33.21 -18.39 18.05
CA VAL A 386 -32.28 -17.61 17.20
C VAL A 386 -32.29 -18.09 15.75
N GLN A 387 -32.30 -19.41 15.53
CA GLN A 387 -32.25 -19.98 14.18
C GLN A 387 -33.47 -19.57 13.34
N ASP A 388 -34.65 -19.56 13.95
CA ASP A 388 -35.89 -19.16 13.27
C ASP A 388 -35.86 -17.67 12.91
N LEU A 389 -35.39 -16.83 13.85
CA LEU A 389 -35.25 -15.38 13.64
C LEU A 389 -34.25 -15.07 12.51
N LEU A 390 -33.09 -15.73 12.50
CA LEU A 390 -32.10 -15.58 11.44
C LEU A 390 -32.65 -16.07 10.10
N SER A 391 -33.36 -17.20 10.08
CA SER A 391 -33.98 -17.71 8.86
C SER A 391 -35.01 -16.72 8.29
N LYS A 392 -35.87 -16.15 9.13
CA LYS A 392 -36.83 -15.10 8.72
C LYS A 392 -36.12 -13.87 8.18
N ALA A 393 -35.09 -13.39 8.89
CA ALA A 393 -34.28 -12.25 8.46
C ALA A 393 -33.65 -12.49 7.08
N ILE A 394 -33.03 -13.65 6.86
CA ILE A 394 -32.40 -14.01 5.59
C ILE A 394 -33.44 -14.13 4.47
N THR A 395 -34.60 -14.74 4.73
CA THR A 395 -35.70 -14.83 3.74
C THR A 395 -36.16 -13.44 3.30
N ASN A 396 -36.37 -12.54 4.26
CA ASN A 396 -36.77 -11.17 3.95
C ASN A 396 -35.65 -10.43 3.19
N LEU A 397 -34.39 -10.51 3.63
CA LEU A 397 -33.27 -9.87 2.91
C LEU A 397 -33.11 -10.44 1.49
N ALA A 398 -33.31 -11.74 1.29
CA ALA A 398 -33.28 -12.37 -0.02
C ALA A 398 -34.37 -11.81 -0.95
N PHE A 399 -35.56 -11.50 -0.43
CA PHE A 399 -36.62 -10.84 -1.19
C PHE A 399 -36.19 -9.46 -1.71
N PHE A 400 -35.57 -8.65 -0.85
CA PHE A 400 -35.07 -7.32 -1.21
C PHE A 400 -33.94 -7.39 -2.24
N VAL A 401 -33.00 -8.32 -2.08
CA VAL A 401 -31.75 -8.31 -2.84
C VAL A 401 -31.81 -9.17 -4.11
N TRP A 402 -32.48 -10.33 -4.07
CA TRP A 402 -32.44 -11.33 -5.15
C TRP A 402 -33.76 -11.49 -5.89
N THR A 403 -34.88 -11.57 -5.16
CA THR A 403 -36.19 -11.87 -5.77
C THR A 403 -36.72 -10.68 -6.55
N HIS A 404 -36.70 -9.49 -5.95
CA HIS A 404 -37.18 -8.27 -6.60
C HIS A 404 -36.06 -7.27 -6.90
N GLU A 405 -34.84 -7.48 -6.38
CA GLU A 405 -33.65 -6.66 -6.62
C GLU A 405 -33.92 -5.16 -6.38
N LEU A 406 -34.54 -4.88 -5.23
CA LEU A 406 -35.02 -3.55 -4.82
C LEU A 406 -33.91 -2.67 -4.28
N VAL A 407 -32.86 -3.27 -3.71
CA VAL A 407 -31.76 -2.57 -3.04
C VAL A 407 -30.40 -3.11 -3.44
N PRO A 408 -29.35 -2.27 -3.48
CA PRO A 408 -27.99 -2.68 -3.76
C PRO A 408 -27.39 -3.59 -2.66
N LEU A 409 -26.96 -4.78 -3.05
CA LEU A 409 -26.35 -5.80 -2.16
C LEU A 409 -25.09 -5.30 -1.46
N ASP A 410 -24.21 -4.62 -2.18
CA ASP A 410 -22.95 -4.08 -1.67
C ASP A 410 -23.20 -3.17 -0.45
N ILE A 411 -24.25 -2.36 -0.49
CA ILE A 411 -24.63 -1.49 0.62
C ILE A 411 -25.25 -2.26 1.79
N VAL A 412 -26.05 -3.30 1.52
CA VAL A 412 -26.57 -4.19 2.58
C VAL A 412 -25.43 -4.89 3.32
N LEU A 413 -24.44 -5.41 2.58
CA LEU A 413 -23.27 -6.07 3.16
C LEU A 413 -22.41 -5.09 3.96
N LEU A 414 -22.15 -3.90 3.43
CA LEU A 414 -21.42 -2.85 4.15
C LEU A 414 -22.16 -2.47 5.45
N ALA A 415 -23.46 -2.23 5.39
CA ALA A 415 -24.25 -1.90 6.58
C ALA A 415 -24.21 -2.99 7.66
N LEU A 416 -24.19 -4.27 7.28
CA LEU A 416 -24.10 -5.38 8.22
C LEU A 416 -22.70 -5.53 8.83
N ILE A 417 -21.62 -5.47 8.02
CA ILE A 417 -20.25 -5.60 8.57
C ILE A 417 -19.85 -4.41 9.45
N ASP A 418 -20.55 -3.30 9.28
CA ASP A 418 -20.42 -2.09 10.07
C ASP A 418 -21.17 -2.13 11.42
N ARG A 419 -21.79 -3.27 11.73
CA ARG A 419 -22.46 -3.62 12.99
C ARG A 419 -21.85 -4.89 13.58
N ASP A 420 -20.54 -5.02 13.46
CA ASP A 420 -19.78 -6.21 13.88
C ASP A 420 -19.72 -6.42 15.40
N ASP A 421 -20.17 -5.44 16.17
CA ASP A 421 -20.44 -5.57 17.60
C ASP A 421 -21.73 -6.35 17.90
N ASP A 422 -22.67 -6.42 16.96
CA ASP A 422 -23.86 -7.28 17.08
C ASP A 422 -23.52 -8.75 16.74
N PRO A 423 -23.89 -9.73 17.60
CA PRO A 423 -23.51 -11.14 17.40
C PRO A 423 -24.16 -11.80 16.17
N TYR A 424 -25.17 -11.19 15.56
CA TYR A 424 -25.94 -11.73 14.43
C TYR A 424 -25.60 -11.08 13.10
N ALA A 425 -25.05 -9.86 13.09
CA ALA A 425 -24.78 -9.12 11.85
C ALA A 425 -23.84 -9.87 10.89
N LEU A 426 -22.68 -10.34 11.39
CA LEU A 426 -21.75 -11.12 10.56
C LEU A 426 -22.33 -12.49 10.16
N ARG A 427 -23.20 -13.09 10.96
CA ARG A 427 -23.87 -14.36 10.58
C ARG A 427 -24.77 -14.15 9.36
N LEU A 428 -25.53 -13.05 9.35
CA LEU A 428 -26.35 -12.67 8.20
C LEU A 428 -25.50 -12.42 6.95
N VAL A 429 -24.35 -11.77 7.08
CA VAL A 429 -23.39 -11.57 5.98
C VAL A 429 -22.99 -12.92 5.39
N ILE A 430 -22.55 -13.87 6.21
CA ILE A 430 -22.13 -15.19 5.73
C ILE A 430 -23.29 -15.92 5.03
N SER A 431 -24.48 -15.91 5.63
CA SER A 431 -25.65 -16.54 5.00
C SER A 431 -26.01 -15.91 3.66
N LEU A 432 -25.85 -14.59 3.48
CA LEU A 432 -26.05 -13.92 2.20
C LEU A 432 -24.98 -14.26 1.17
N LEU A 433 -23.72 -14.41 1.61
CA LEU A 433 -22.61 -14.81 0.73
C LEU A 433 -22.78 -16.25 0.23
N GLU A 434 -23.24 -17.17 1.08
CA GLU A 434 -23.44 -18.58 0.74
C GLU A 434 -24.71 -18.85 -0.11
N ARG A 435 -25.54 -17.83 -0.37
CA ARG A 435 -26.76 -17.97 -1.18
C ARG A 435 -26.46 -18.46 -2.61
N PRO A 436 -27.21 -19.45 -3.12
CA PRO A 436 -27.00 -19.97 -4.46
C PRO A 436 -27.18 -18.89 -5.53
N GLU A 437 -28.08 -17.92 -5.35
CA GLU A 437 -28.31 -16.83 -6.29
C GLU A 437 -27.03 -16.01 -6.54
N LEU A 438 -26.32 -15.66 -5.47
CA LEU A 438 -25.05 -14.93 -5.57
C LEU A 438 -23.94 -15.81 -6.15
N GLN A 439 -23.83 -17.05 -5.67
CA GLN A 439 -22.80 -17.99 -6.13
C GLN A 439 -22.92 -18.25 -7.65
N HIS A 440 -24.14 -18.38 -8.18
CA HIS A 440 -24.37 -18.53 -9.62
C HIS A 440 -23.97 -17.26 -10.39
N ARG A 441 -24.29 -16.06 -9.88
CA ARG A 441 -23.88 -14.79 -10.51
C ARG A 441 -22.37 -14.65 -10.56
N ILE A 442 -21.67 -14.94 -9.47
CA ILE A 442 -20.21 -14.89 -9.40
C ILE A 442 -19.57 -15.91 -10.33
N LYS A 443 -20.08 -17.15 -10.35
CA LYS A 443 -19.60 -18.18 -11.26
C LYS A 443 -19.78 -17.75 -12.72
N ALA A 444 -20.95 -17.22 -13.09
CA ALA A 444 -21.21 -16.70 -14.42
C ALA A 444 -20.25 -15.54 -14.77
N PHE A 445 -20.04 -14.61 -13.85
CA PHE A 445 -19.09 -13.50 -14.00
C PHE A 445 -17.67 -14.00 -14.29
N CYS A 446 -17.19 -14.95 -13.49
CA CYS A 446 -15.83 -15.51 -13.63
C CYS A 446 -15.67 -16.30 -14.92
N SER A 447 -16.68 -17.09 -15.33
CA SER A 447 -16.62 -17.89 -16.55
C SER A 447 -16.69 -17.05 -17.83
N SER A 448 -17.37 -15.90 -17.81
CA SER A 448 -17.53 -15.06 -19.00
C SER A 448 -16.39 -14.03 -19.21
N ARG A 449 -15.51 -13.85 -18.22
CA ARG A 449 -14.49 -12.78 -18.22
C ARG A 449 -13.09 -13.36 -18.02
N SER A 450 -12.09 -12.47 -17.98
CA SER A 450 -10.69 -12.81 -17.68
C SER A 450 -10.12 -11.73 -16.77
N PRO A 451 -9.39 -12.08 -15.70
CA PRO A 451 -8.65 -11.09 -14.93
C PRO A 451 -7.55 -10.44 -15.78
N GLU A 452 -6.97 -11.19 -16.72
CA GLU A 452 -6.02 -10.69 -17.72
C GLU A 452 -6.75 -10.33 -19.01
N HIS A 453 -7.62 -9.32 -18.92
CA HIS A 453 -8.52 -8.92 -20.02
C HIS A 453 -7.76 -8.51 -21.29
N TRP A 454 -6.57 -7.92 -21.14
CA TRP A 454 -5.73 -7.48 -22.25
C TRP A 454 -5.19 -8.62 -23.11
N LEU A 455 -5.19 -9.87 -22.62
CA LEU A 455 -4.74 -11.04 -23.37
C LEU A 455 -5.87 -11.74 -24.16
N LYS A 456 -7.14 -11.39 -23.92
CA LYS A 456 -8.27 -12.07 -24.59
C LYS A 456 -8.66 -11.40 -25.90
N ASN A 457 -8.33 -12.01 -27.03
CA ASN A 457 -8.65 -11.47 -28.36
C ASN A 457 -10.01 -11.92 -28.91
N GLN A 458 -10.80 -12.65 -28.12
CA GLN A 458 -12.12 -13.14 -28.54
C GLN A 458 -13.15 -12.00 -28.63
N PRO A 459 -14.21 -12.15 -29.46
CA PRO A 459 -15.21 -11.12 -29.59
C PRO A 459 -15.99 -11.03 -28.27
N PRO A 460 -16.09 -9.83 -27.67
CA PRO A 460 -16.76 -9.66 -26.39
C PRO A 460 -18.26 -9.89 -26.55
N LYS A 461 -18.87 -10.48 -25.51
CA LYS A 461 -20.34 -10.62 -25.43
C LYS A 461 -20.90 -9.54 -24.52
N ARG A 462 -21.75 -8.69 -25.07
CA ARG A 462 -22.44 -7.65 -24.29
C ARG A 462 -23.45 -8.28 -23.32
N ALA A 463 -23.39 -7.86 -22.07
CA ALA A 463 -24.35 -8.28 -21.06
C ALA A 463 -25.65 -7.48 -21.21
N GLU A 464 -26.79 -8.15 -21.00
CA GLU A 464 -28.07 -7.47 -20.89
C GLU A 464 -28.10 -6.62 -19.62
N LEU A 465 -28.55 -5.37 -19.73
CA LEU A 465 -28.48 -4.38 -18.65
C LEU A 465 -29.16 -4.85 -17.36
N GLN A 466 -30.41 -5.31 -17.44
CA GLN A 466 -31.16 -5.77 -16.27
C GLN A 466 -30.54 -7.03 -15.67
N LYS A 467 -30.02 -7.94 -16.50
CA LYS A 467 -29.33 -9.14 -16.01
C LYS A 467 -28.01 -8.82 -15.30
N ALA A 468 -27.28 -7.80 -15.74
CA ALA A 468 -26.01 -7.40 -15.16
C ALA A 468 -26.16 -6.59 -13.87
N LEU A 469 -27.14 -5.67 -13.83
CA LEU A 469 -27.26 -4.65 -12.78
C LEU A 469 -28.52 -4.77 -11.92
N GLY A 470 -29.45 -5.66 -12.27
CA GLY A 470 -30.71 -5.88 -11.57
C GLY A 470 -31.71 -4.72 -11.72
N ASN A 471 -32.93 -4.96 -11.24
CA ASN A 471 -34.09 -4.09 -11.46
C ASN A 471 -33.94 -2.66 -10.95
N HIS A 472 -33.31 -2.47 -9.78
CA HIS A 472 -33.19 -1.14 -9.17
C HIS A 472 -32.24 -0.23 -9.96
N LEU A 473 -31.08 -0.74 -10.38
CA LEU A 473 -30.04 0.05 -11.04
C LEU A 473 -30.28 0.20 -12.55
N SER A 474 -31.03 -0.70 -13.18
CA SER A 474 -31.32 -0.64 -14.62
C SER A 474 -32.52 0.26 -14.98
N TRP A 475 -33.11 0.99 -14.02
CA TRP A 475 -34.46 1.54 -14.22
C TRP A 475 -34.48 2.78 -15.14
N LYS A 476 -33.59 3.75 -14.92
CA LYS A 476 -33.57 5.05 -15.62
C LYS A 476 -32.64 5.03 -16.83
N ASP A 477 -31.36 4.75 -16.59
CA ASP A 477 -30.33 4.77 -17.63
C ASP A 477 -30.30 3.47 -18.43
N ARG A 478 -30.78 3.54 -19.68
CA ARG A 478 -30.88 2.39 -20.59
C ARG A 478 -29.57 2.03 -21.32
N TYR A 479 -28.49 2.80 -21.14
CA TYR A 479 -27.21 2.52 -21.80
C TYR A 479 -26.69 1.13 -21.39
N PRO A 480 -26.25 0.28 -22.34
CA PRO A 480 -25.76 -1.04 -21.99
C PRO A 480 -24.47 -0.99 -21.15
N PRO A 481 -24.25 -1.94 -20.23
CA PRO A 481 -22.99 -2.04 -19.49
C PRO A 481 -21.88 -2.56 -20.41
N PHE A 482 -20.66 -2.08 -20.19
CA PHE A 482 -19.44 -2.58 -20.85
C PHE A 482 -18.73 -3.57 -19.94
N PHE A 483 -18.53 -3.19 -18.68
CA PHE A 483 -17.80 -3.96 -17.68
C PHE A 483 -18.52 -4.04 -16.34
N ASP A 484 -19.44 -3.12 -16.05
CA ASP A 484 -20.19 -3.08 -14.79
C ASP A 484 -21.11 -4.30 -14.62
N ASP A 485 -21.21 -4.76 -13.38
CA ASP A 485 -21.89 -5.99 -12.98
C ASP A 485 -22.11 -5.96 -11.46
N ILE A 486 -23.23 -6.48 -10.95
CA ILE A 486 -23.44 -6.60 -9.50
C ILE A 486 -22.29 -7.39 -8.85
N ALA A 487 -21.79 -8.43 -9.52
CA ALA A 487 -20.65 -9.18 -9.00
C ALA A 487 -19.40 -8.28 -8.94
N ALA A 488 -19.09 -7.53 -9.99
CA ALA A 488 -17.90 -6.66 -10.02
C ALA A 488 -17.91 -5.61 -8.89
N ARG A 489 -19.09 -5.08 -8.54
CA ARG A 489 -19.24 -4.10 -7.45
C ARG A 489 -18.91 -4.67 -6.07
N LEU A 490 -18.95 -5.98 -5.89
CA LEU A 490 -18.52 -6.67 -4.66
C LEU A 490 -17.01 -6.82 -4.51
N LEU A 491 -16.22 -6.55 -5.57
CA LEU A 491 -14.78 -6.67 -5.52
C LEU A 491 -14.17 -5.84 -4.36
N PRO A 492 -14.45 -4.53 -4.20
CA PRO A 492 -13.93 -3.77 -3.06
C PRO A 492 -14.56 -4.14 -1.70
N VAL A 493 -15.77 -4.71 -1.67
CA VAL A 493 -16.48 -5.05 -0.42
C VAL A 493 -15.97 -6.37 0.17
N THR A 494 -15.63 -7.34 -0.67
CA THR A 494 -15.23 -8.69 -0.23
C THR A 494 -14.00 -8.64 0.69
N PRO A 495 -12.90 -7.94 0.36
CA PRO A 495 -11.78 -7.72 1.28
C PRO A 495 -12.22 -7.15 2.63
N LEU A 496 -13.10 -6.14 2.66
CA LEU A 496 -13.55 -5.53 3.91
C LEU A 496 -14.28 -6.55 4.79
N ILE A 497 -15.10 -7.44 4.21
CA ILE A 497 -15.73 -8.54 4.95
C ILE A 497 -14.67 -9.45 5.59
N ILE A 498 -13.60 -9.79 4.87
CA ILE A 498 -12.51 -10.62 5.41
C ILE A 498 -11.83 -9.92 6.60
N TYR A 499 -11.54 -8.63 6.50
CA TYR A 499 -10.98 -7.86 7.62
C TYR A 499 -11.90 -7.93 8.85
N ARG A 500 -13.21 -7.72 8.66
CA ARG A 500 -14.21 -7.71 9.74
C ARG A 500 -14.34 -9.06 10.43
N LEU A 501 -14.27 -10.16 9.65
CA LEU A 501 -14.26 -11.52 10.20
C LEU A 501 -13.02 -11.77 11.06
N ILE A 502 -11.84 -11.36 10.61
CA ILE A 502 -10.60 -11.52 11.38
C ILE A 502 -10.63 -10.66 12.65
N GLU A 503 -11.09 -9.41 12.56
CA GLU A 503 -11.23 -8.52 13.73
C GLU A 503 -12.19 -9.09 14.78
N ASN A 504 -13.13 -9.96 14.37
CA ASN A 504 -14.10 -10.64 15.21
C ASN A 504 -13.68 -12.07 15.61
N ASP A 505 -12.40 -12.42 15.47
CA ASP A 505 -11.84 -13.73 15.81
C ASP A 505 -12.52 -14.90 15.03
N ALA A 506 -13.16 -14.61 13.90
CA ALA A 506 -13.86 -15.57 13.04
C ALA A 506 -12.95 -16.09 11.90
N THR A 507 -11.71 -16.47 12.22
CA THR A 507 -10.68 -16.83 11.23
C THR A 507 -11.02 -18.07 10.40
N ASP A 508 -11.74 -19.04 10.95
CA ASP A 508 -12.21 -20.23 10.21
C ASP A 508 -13.27 -19.88 9.17
N ILE A 509 -14.13 -18.91 9.49
CA ILE A 509 -15.13 -18.40 8.56
C ILE A 509 -14.44 -17.57 7.47
N ALA A 510 -13.45 -16.75 7.83
CA ALA A 510 -12.63 -16.03 6.84
C ALA A 510 -11.93 -16.98 5.86
N ASP A 511 -11.36 -18.10 6.34
CA ASP A 511 -10.77 -19.14 5.49
C ASP A 511 -11.81 -19.72 4.51
N ARG A 512 -13.02 -20.02 5.00
CA ARG A 512 -14.13 -20.53 4.18
C ARG A 512 -14.57 -19.52 3.12
N VAL A 513 -14.78 -18.26 3.47
CA VAL A 513 -15.19 -17.21 2.52
C VAL A 513 -14.11 -17.01 1.46
N LEU A 514 -12.83 -16.93 1.85
CA LEU A 514 -11.73 -16.86 0.89
C LEU A 514 -11.68 -18.08 -0.04
N ALA A 515 -12.00 -19.28 0.47
CA ALA A 515 -12.06 -20.48 -0.36
C ALA A 515 -13.17 -20.43 -1.42
N PHE A 516 -14.35 -19.90 -1.08
CA PHE A 516 -15.46 -19.73 -2.03
C PHE A 516 -15.20 -18.63 -3.06
N TYR A 517 -14.49 -17.57 -2.67
CA TYR A 517 -14.33 -16.36 -3.48
C TYR A 517 -12.93 -16.21 -4.11
N SER A 518 -12.03 -17.19 -3.98
CA SER A 518 -10.64 -17.08 -4.48
C SER A 518 -10.56 -16.77 -5.98
N THR A 519 -11.32 -17.49 -6.81
CA THR A 519 -11.40 -17.28 -8.26
C THR A 519 -11.99 -15.91 -8.61
N PHE A 520 -12.90 -15.41 -7.79
CA PHE A 520 -13.50 -14.09 -7.95
C PHE A 520 -12.53 -12.96 -7.58
N LEU A 521 -11.76 -13.13 -6.50
CA LEU A 521 -10.74 -12.16 -6.07
C LEU A 521 -9.57 -12.05 -7.05
N ALA A 522 -9.40 -12.99 -7.99
CA ALA A 522 -8.45 -12.84 -9.07
C ALA A 522 -8.72 -11.61 -9.97
N PHE A 523 -9.97 -11.12 -9.99
CA PHE A 523 -10.39 -9.90 -10.69
C PHE A 523 -10.23 -8.63 -9.87
N HIS A 524 -9.83 -8.72 -8.59
CA HIS A 524 -9.63 -7.55 -7.75
C HIS A 524 -8.40 -6.75 -8.24
N PRO A 525 -8.55 -5.45 -8.56
CA PRO A 525 -7.48 -4.66 -9.18
C PRO A 525 -6.28 -4.42 -8.25
N LEU A 526 -6.47 -4.61 -6.94
CA LEU A 526 -5.47 -4.46 -5.90
C LEU A 526 -5.20 -5.79 -5.17
N ARG A 527 -5.38 -6.94 -5.83
CA ARG A 527 -5.27 -8.26 -5.20
C ARG A 527 -3.93 -8.51 -4.51
N PHE A 528 -2.84 -7.99 -5.08
CA PHE A 528 -1.50 -8.18 -4.55
C PHE A 528 -1.30 -7.28 -3.33
N THR A 529 -1.69 -6.01 -3.45
CA THR A 529 -1.71 -5.07 -2.32
C THR A 529 -2.57 -5.58 -1.16
N PHE A 530 -3.75 -6.15 -1.45
CA PHE A 530 -4.63 -6.74 -0.43
C PHE A 530 -3.93 -7.84 0.36
N VAL A 531 -3.27 -8.79 -0.31
CA VAL A 531 -2.55 -9.90 0.34
C VAL A 531 -1.39 -9.37 1.18
N ARG A 532 -0.60 -8.43 0.67
CA ARG A 532 0.48 -7.81 1.45
C ARG A 532 -0.07 -7.12 2.70
N ASP A 533 -1.12 -6.32 2.54
CA ASP A 533 -1.62 -5.47 3.62
C ASP A 533 -2.34 -6.26 4.70
N ILE A 534 -3.12 -7.30 4.34
CA ILE A 534 -3.81 -8.13 5.34
C ILE A 534 -2.82 -8.94 6.19
N LEU A 535 -1.74 -9.46 5.60
CA LEU A 535 -0.68 -10.16 6.32
C LEU A 535 0.07 -9.23 7.27
N ALA A 536 0.36 -8.00 6.83
CA ALA A 536 1.04 -7.00 7.66
C ALA A 536 0.13 -6.47 8.78
N TYR A 537 -1.13 -6.15 8.47
CA TYR A 537 -2.07 -5.52 9.40
C TYR A 537 -2.45 -6.44 10.57
N PHE A 538 -2.54 -7.75 10.31
CA PHE A 538 -2.84 -8.79 11.30
C PHE A 538 -1.63 -9.66 11.64
N TYR A 539 -0.40 -9.18 11.40
CA TYR A 539 0.81 -9.94 11.71
C TYR A 539 0.78 -10.44 13.18
N GLY A 540 1.15 -11.71 13.39
CA GLY A 540 1.12 -12.37 14.69
C GLY A 540 -0.27 -12.84 15.18
N HIS A 541 -1.36 -12.52 14.47
CA HIS A 541 -2.72 -12.87 14.86
C HIS A 541 -3.41 -13.85 13.90
N LEU A 542 -2.77 -14.19 12.78
CA LEU A 542 -3.34 -15.06 11.75
C LEU A 542 -2.93 -16.53 11.97
N PRO A 543 -3.87 -17.49 11.95
CA PRO A 543 -3.53 -18.91 11.90
C PRO A 543 -2.81 -19.29 10.60
N SER A 544 -1.85 -20.22 10.66
CA SER A 544 -1.07 -20.68 9.47
C SER A 544 -1.96 -21.15 8.31
N LYS A 545 -3.07 -21.84 8.61
CA LYS A 545 -4.05 -22.27 7.60
C LYS A 545 -4.63 -21.08 6.84
N LEU A 546 -4.99 -20.02 7.55
CA LEU A 546 -5.55 -18.80 6.96
C LEU A 546 -4.48 -18.03 6.16
N ILE A 547 -3.23 -18.00 6.62
CA ILE A 547 -2.09 -17.43 5.86
C ILE A 547 -1.98 -18.10 4.49
N VAL A 548 -1.94 -19.43 4.44
CA VAL A 548 -1.88 -20.18 3.18
C VAL A 548 -3.09 -19.86 2.28
N ARG A 549 -4.29 -19.74 2.87
CA ARG A 549 -5.50 -19.37 2.13
C ARG A 549 -5.42 -17.96 1.54
N ILE A 550 -4.89 -16.99 2.28
CA ILE A 550 -4.66 -15.62 1.82
C ILE A 550 -3.67 -15.61 0.65
N LEU A 551 -2.56 -16.35 0.75
CA LEU A 551 -1.58 -16.46 -0.34
C LEU A 551 -2.18 -17.03 -1.63
N ASN A 552 -3.11 -17.98 -1.52
CA ASN A 552 -3.80 -18.55 -2.67
C ASN A 552 -4.63 -17.53 -3.47
N VAL A 553 -4.94 -16.35 -2.92
CA VAL A 553 -5.60 -15.25 -3.65
C VAL A 553 -4.72 -14.71 -4.79
N LEU A 554 -3.40 -14.76 -4.65
CA LEU A 554 -2.48 -14.41 -5.74
C LEU A 554 -2.53 -15.43 -6.88
N GLY A 555 -3.11 -16.61 -6.63
CA GLY A 555 -2.94 -17.82 -7.40
C GLY A 555 -1.48 -18.28 -7.28
N VAL A 556 -1.24 -19.56 -7.00
CA VAL A 556 0.11 -20.16 -7.11
C VAL A 556 0.49 -20.27 -8.59
N THR A 557 0.45 -19.15 -9.29
CA THR A 557 0.77 -18.97 -10.69
C THR A 557 2.23 -18.57 -10.78
N THR A 558 2.89 -19.06 -11.81
CA THR A 558 4.29 -18.83 -12.20
C THR A 558 4.70 -17.36 -12.40
N LYS A 559 3.81 -16.40 -12.09
CA LYS A 559 3.99 -14.96 -12.31
C LYS A 559 4.47 -14.21 -11.07
N THR A 560 4.12 -14.66 -9.86
CA THR A 560 4.63 -14.05 -8.62
C THR A 560 6.00 -14.64 -8.31
N PRO A 561 7.05 -13.81 -8.13
CA PRO A 561 8.42 -14.29 -7.98
C PRO A 561 8.72 -14.77 -6.55
N PHE A 562 7.95 -15.74 -6.05
CA PHE A 562 8.25 -16.41 -4.79
C PHE A 562 9.55 -17.23 -4.90
N SER A 563 10.32 -17.28 -3.82
CA SER A 563 11.51 -18.13 -3.70
C SER A 563 11.14 -19.60 -3.86
N GLU A 564 11.93 -20.37 -4.62
CA GLU A 564 11.64 -21.79 -4.89
C GLU A 564 11.47 -22.62 -3.62
N SER A 565 12.24 -22.31 -2.58
CA SER A 565 12.19 -22.99 -1.28
C SER A 565 11.03 -22.54 -0.39
N PHE A 566 10.36 -21.42 -0.68
CA PHE A 566 9.29 -20.87 0.15
C PHE A 566 8.13 -21.85 0.34
N ALA A 567 7.74 -22.57 -0.72
CA ALA A 567 6.65 -23.55 -0.67
C ALA A 567 6.91 -24.67 0.36
N GLN A 568 8.17 -25.02 0.63
CA GLN A 568 8.55 -26.06 1.59
C GLN A 568 8.22 -25.66 3.04
N TYR A 569 8.25 -24.35 3.33
CA TYR A 569 8.00 -23.80 4.67
C TYR A 569 6.51 -23.48 4.92
N LEU A 570 5.67 -23.46 3.88
CA LEU A 570 4.24 -23.19 3.99
C LEU A 570 3.38 -24.44 4.29
N GLY A 571 3.78 -25.62 3.80
CA GLY A 571 2.92 -26.82 3.77
C GLY A 571 3.42 -28.02 4.58
N SER A 572 4.59 -27.95 5.23
CA SER A 572 5.17 -29.08 5.96
C SER A 572 4.88 -29.02 7.46
N SER A 573 4.89 -30.18 8.13
CA SER A 573 4.89 -30.30 9.60
C SER A 573 6.11 -29.64 10.28
N ASN A 574 7.06 -29.14 9.49
CA ASN A 574 8.23 -28.36 9.90
C ASN A 574 8.01 -26.83 9.81
N SER A 575 6.77 -26.36 9.60
CA SER A 575 6.46 -24.92 9.44
C SER A 575 6.82 -24.05 10.65
N SER A 576 7.02 -24.65 11.83
CA SER A 576 7.49 -23.97 13.05
C SER A 576 9.01 -23.81 13.13
N ILE A 577 9.77 -24.39 12.19
CA ILE A 577 11.23 -24.30 12.16
C ILE A 577 11.63 -23.07 11.34
N CYS A 578 12.45 -22.21 11.92
CA CYS A 578 13.02 -21.05 11.21
C CYS A 578 13.78 -21.52 9.95
N PRO A 579 13.52 -20.94 8.77
CA PRO A 579 14.33 -21.22 7.58
C PRO A 579 15.82 -21.01 7.86
N PRO A 580 16.71 -21.77 7.19
CA PRO A 580 18.14 -21.69 7.41
C PRO A 580 18.71 -20.38 6.82
N PRO A 581 19.92 -19.95 7.23
CA PRO A 581 20.52 -18.68 6.78
C PRO A 581 20.59 -18.53 5.25
N GLU A 582 20.76 -19.63 4.51
CA GLU A 582 20.82 -19.65 3.05
C GLU A 582 19.50 -19.21 2.40
N TYR A 583 18.35 -19.47 3.05
CA TYR A 583 17.06 -18.98 2.58
C TYR A 583 17.04 -17.45 2.57
N PHE A 584 17.42 -16.83 3.70
CA PHE A 584 17.49 -15.38 3.82
C PHE A 584 18.58 -14.77 2.91
N ALA A 585 19.72 -15.44 2.75
CA ALA A 585 20.78 -15.02 1.83
C ALA A 585 20.27 -14.91 0.39
N ASN A 586 19.56 -15.95 -0.09
CA ASN A 586 18.99 -15.98 -1.44
C ASN A 586 17.90 -14.92 -1.62
N LEU A 587 17.07 -14.70 -0.58
CA LEU A 587 16.05 -13.66 -0.60
C LEU A 587 16.69 -12.26 -0.75
N LEU A 588 17.74 -11.97 0.03
CA LEU A 588 18.49 -10.72 -0.07
C LEU A 588 19.19 -10.57 -1.42
N LEU A 589 19.77 -11.63 -1.95
CA LEU A 589 20.39 -11.61 -3.29
C LEU A 589 19.35 -11.30 -4.38
N GLY A 590 18.13 -11.85 -4.26
CA GLY A 590 17.00 -11.52 -5.13
C GLY A 590 16.67 -10.03 -5.12
N LEU A 591 16.71 -9.40 -3.94
CA LEU A 591 16.53 -7.95 -3.80
C LEU A 591 17.70 -7.17 -4.39
N VAL A 592 18.95 -7.59 -4.17
CA VAL A 592 20.14 -6.94 -4.75
C VAL A 592 20.05 -6.92 -6.28
N ASN A 593 19.64 -8.03 -6.89
CA ASN A 593 19.63 -8.16 -8.35
C ASN A 593 18.47 -7.41 -9.04
N ASN A 594 17.34 -7.19 -8.34
CA ASN A 594 16.10 -6.69 -8.97
C ASN A 594 15.58 -5.37 -8.37
N VAL A 595 16.06 -4.96 -7.20
CA VAL A 595 15.52 -3.84 -6.42
C VAL A 595 16.57 -2.79 -6.10
N ILE A 596 17.77 -3.20 -5.67
CA ILE A 596 18.83 -2.26 -5.31
C ILE A 596 19.51 -1.74 -6.60
N PRO A 597 19.64 -0.41 -6.77
CA PRO A 597 20.37 0.13 -7.91
C PRO A 597 21.84 -0.36 -7.92
N PRO A 598 22.39 -0.75 -9.08
CA PRO A 598 23.77 -1.21 -9.17
C PRO A 598 24.73 -0.07 -8.80
N LEU A 599 25.81 -0.41 -8.06
CA LEU A 599 26.90 0.53 -7.80
C LEU A 599 27.57 0.88 -9.14
N SER A 600 27.41 2.12 -9.61
CA SER A 600 28.03 2.52 -10.87
C SER A 600 29.55 2.50 -10.74
N SER A 601 30.22 1.62 -11.48
CA SER A 601 31.68 1.61 -11.58
C SER A 601 32.15 2.75 -12.48
N LYS A 602 32.05 4.00 -12.02
CA LYS A 602 32.87 5.08 -12.59
C LYS A 602 34.17 5.19 -11.79
N SER A 603 35.08 4.26 -12.01
CA SER A 603 36.47 4.37 -11.56
C SER A 603 37.38 4.62 -12.76
N LYS A 604 37.64 5.90 -13.05
CA LYS A 604 38.89 6.53 -13.54
C LYS A 604 38.56 7.82 -14.29
N SER A 605 38.39 8.92 -13.56
CA SER A 605 38.63 10.26 -14.08
C SER A 605 40.08 10.63 -13.80
N ASN A 606 40.95 10.56 -14.81
CA ASN A 606 42.17 11.37 -14.85
C ASN A 606 41.83 12.67 -15.60
N PRO A 607 42.10 13.85 -15.05
CA PRO A 607 41.97 15.10 -15.78
C PRO A 607 43.32 15.43 -16.45
N ALA A 608 43.60 14.80 -17.58
CA ALA A 608 44.67 15.22 -18.50
C ALA A 608 44.52 14.47 -19.82
N ASP A 609 43.87 15.09 -20.80
CA ASP A 609 44.34 15.19 -22.19
C ASP A 609 43.20 15.71 -23.06
N ALA A 610 43.24 17.03 -23.29
CA ALA A 610 42.57 17.65 -24.41
C ALA A 610 43.45 17.47 -25.65
N SER A 611 43.14 16.49 -26.50
CA SER A 611 43.48 16.55 -27.93
C SER A 611 42.63 15.54 -28.73
N GLY A 612 42.15 16.01 -29.89
CA GLY A 612 41.16 15.31 -30.69
C GLY A 612 41.67 14.09 -31.45
N GLY A 613 40.74 13.20 -31.78
CA GLY A 613 40.97 12.10 -32.73
C GLY A 613 39.79 11.14 -32.80
N ARG A 614 39.04 11.16 -33.90
CA ARG A 614 38.11 10.09 -34.28
C ARG A 614 38.90 8.81 -34.50
N THR A 615 38.56 7.68 -33.86
CA THR A 615 38.71 6.33 -34.45
C THR A 615 37.84 5.26 -33.76
N ASN A 616 37.12 4.53 -34.62
CA ASN A 616 36.53 3.17 -34.55
C ASN A 616 36.34 2.46 -33.20
N PHE A 617 35.07 2.29 -32.82
CA PHE A 617 34.61 1.24 -31.90
C PHE A 617 34.80 -0.16 -32.51
N SER A 618 35.71 -0.95 -31.95
CA SER A 618 35.72 -2.41 -32.12
C SER A 618 34.85 -3.04 -31.01
N LYS A 619 33.90 -3.87 -31.43
CA LYS A 619 33.08 -4.72 -30.54
C LYS A 619 33.97 -5.77 -29.86
N PRO A 620 33.81 -6.07 -28.56
CA PRO A 620 34.29 -7.33 -28.02
C PRO A 620 33.30 -8.45 -28.36
N HIS A 621 33.89 -9.57 -28.77
CA HIS A 621 33.26 -10.83 -29.14
C HIS A 621 32.28 -11.36 -28.08
N ALA A 622 31.12 -11.81 -28.55
CA ALA A 622 30.25 -12.71 -27.82
C ALA A 622 30.96 -14.05 -27.61
N SER A 623 31.12 -14.46 -26.35
CA SER A 623 31.34 -15.85 -25.98
C SER A 623 30.04 -16.43 -25.45
N THR A 624 29.75 -17.64 -25.89
CA THR A 624 28.50 -18.37 -25.81
C THR A 624 28.29 -19.01 -24.43
N GLN A 625 27.10 -18.80 -23.86
CA GLN A 625 26.36 -19.61 -22.86
C GLN A 625 27.05 -20.03 -21.55
N ALA A 626 26.60 -19.43 -20.44
CA ALA A 626 25.93 -20.12 -19.33
C ALA A 626 25.20 -19.11 -18.42
N GLY A 627 23.86 -19.19 -18.40
CA GLY A 627 22.95 -18.75 -17.32
C GLY A 627 23.20 -17.40 -16.63
N GLY A 628 22.79 -16.31 -17.27
CA GLY A 628 22.53 -15.04 -16.59
C GLY A 628 21.47 -14.28 -17.36
N ASN A 629 20.29 -14.08 -16.76
CA ASN A 629 19.26 -13.18 -17.29
C ASN A 629 19.82 -11.75 -17.28
N SER A 630 20.53 -11.41 -18.35
CA SER A 630 21.09 -10.10 -18.60
C SER A 630 19.97 -9.10 -18.89
N ASN A 631 19.72 -8.16 -17.96
CA ASN A 631 19.13 -6.82 -18.15
C ASN A 631 17.84 -6.62 -19.00
N ALA A 632 17.23 -7.65 -19.57
CA ALA A 632 16.01 -7.57 -20.36
C ALA A 632 14.74 -7.64 -19.49
N ASP A 633 14.83 -8.22 -18.28
CA ASP A 633 13.69 -8.38 -17.35
C ASP A 633 13.30 -7.09 -16.61
N ALA A 634 14.18 -6.08 -16.53
CA ALA A 634 13.93 -4.86 -15.76
C ALA A 634 12.90 -3.91 -16.41
N GLN A 635 12.55 -4.12 -17.68
CA GLN A 635 11.58 -3.30 -18.42
C GLN A 635 10.36 -4.11 -18.87
N ARG A 636 9.77 -4.90 -17.97
CA ARG A 636 8.45 -5.47 -18.23
C ARG A 636 7.44 -4.35 -18.46
N ALA A 637 6.70 -4.44 -19.57
CA ALA A 637 5.64 -3.50 -19.87
C ALA A 637 4.57 -3.51 -18.76
N PHE A 638 3.97 -2.35 -18.47
CA PHE A 638 3.03 -2.17 -17.35
C PHE A 638 1.93 -3.25 -17.30
N TYR A 639 1.37 -3.63 -18.45
CA TYR A 639 0.33 -4.65 -18.54
C TYR A 639 0.73 -6.04 -18.01
N GLN A 640 2.03 -6.33 -17.88
CA GLN A 640 2.51 -7.60 -17.32
C GLN A 640 2.45 -7.62 -15.79
N ASN A 641 2.60 -6.46 -15.14
CA ASN A 641 2.64 -6.31 -13.69
C ASN A 641 1.85 -5.05 -13.25
N GLN A 642 0.51 -5.13 -13.26
CA GLN A 642 -0.35 -3.97 -12.97
C GLN A 642 -0.47 -3.64 -11.47
N ASP A 643 -0.29 -4.62 -10.58
CA ASP A 643 -0.27 -4.46 -9.12
C ASP A 643 0.88 -5.31 -8.58
N PRO A 644 1.92 -4.72 -7.96
CA PRO A 644 2.01 -3.34 -7.46
C PRO A 644 2.36 -2.23 -8.47
N GLY A 645 2.51 -2.56 -9.77
CA GLY A 645 2.68 -1.59 -10.86
C GLY A 645 4.08 -1.56 -11.49
N SER A 646 5.09 -2.09 -10.80
CA SER A 646 6.44 -2.28 -11.34
C SER A 646 7.02 -3.63 -10.91
N TYR A 647 7.94 -4.17 -11.70
CA TYR A 647 8.59 -5.44 -11.38
C TYR A 647 9.47 -5.33 -10.12
N THR A 648 10.21 -4.24 -9.96
CA THR A 648 11.00 -3.97 -8.75
C THR A 648 10.14 -3.97 -7.49
N GLN A 649 8.99 -3.30 -7.53
CA GLN A 649 8.09 -3.29 -6.39
C GLN A 649 7.43 -4.66 -6.16
N LEU A 650 7.12 -5.40 -7.23
CA LEU A 650 6.62 -6.77 -7.12
C LEU A 650 7.60 -7.66 -6.35
N VAL A 651 8.89 -7.60 -6.69
CA VAL A 651 9.92 -8.41 -6.02
C VAL A 651 10.07 -8.00 -4.54
N LEU A 652 10.12 -6.69 -4.25
CA LEU A 652 10.22 -6.20 -2.87
C LEU A 652 9.03 -6.63 -2.01
N GLU A 653 7.81 -6.40 -2.48
CA GLU A 653 6.62 -6.73 -1.70
C GLU A 653 6.41 -8.25 -1.64
N THR A 654 6.85 -9.03 -2.64
CA THR A 654 6.85 -10.50 -2.56
C THR A 654 7.79 -10.98 -1.45
N ALA A 655 8.99 -10.42 -1.34
CA ALA A 655 9.90 -10.74 -0.25
C ALA A 655 9.30 -10.40 1.13
N ALA A 656 8.60 -9.27 1.25
CA ALA A 656 7.88 -8.92 2.47
C ALA A 656 6.75 -9.92 2.78
N ILE A 657 5.95 -10.31 1.77
CA ILE A 657 4.90 -11.33 1.90
C ILE A 657 5.48 -12.65 2.39
N GLU A 658 6.62 -13.10 1.85
CA GLU A 658 7.28 -14.34 2.29
C GLU A 658 7.60 -14.28 3.78
N ILE A 659 8.27 -13.22 4.24
CA ILE A 659 8.63 -13.03 5.64
C ILE A 659 7.40 -12.98 6.55
N LEU A 660 6.36 -12.25 6.14
CA LEU A 660 5.11 -12.12 6.90
C LEU A 660 4.32 -13.44 6.99
N SER A 661 4.59 -14.39 6.09
CA SER A 661 3.86 -15.66 6.01
C SER A 661 4.54 -16.80 6.76
N LEU A 662 5.78 -16.64 7.21
CA LEU A 662 6.49 -17.65 8.00
C LEU A 662 5.79 -17.84 9.35
N SER A 663 5.57 -19.10 9.75
CA SER A 663 4.95 -19.44 11.05
C SER A 663 5.95 -19.37 12.22
N VAL A 664 6.88 -18.42 12.15
CA VAL A 664 8.03 -18.27 13.04
C VAL A 664 8.02 -16.87 13.66
N PRO A 665 8.37 -16.72 14.95
CA PRO A 665 8.39 -15.39 15.58
C PRO A 665 9.35 -14.41 14.89
N ALA A 666 8.96 -13.13 14.83
CA ALA A 666 9.79 -12.06 14.28
C ALA A 666 11.21 -12.03 14.87
N SER A 667 11.38 -12.38 16.15
CA SER A 667 12.68 -12.41 16.82
C SER A 667 13.66 -13.38 16.17
N GLN A 668 13.22 -14.57 15.76
CA GLN A 668 14.07 -15.58 15.14
C GLN A 668 14.43 -15.19 13.70
N ILE A 669 13.46 -14.65 12.96
CA ILE A 669 13.66 -14.16 11.58
C ILE A 669 14.69 -13.02 11.59
N VAL A 670 14.48 -12.03 12.47
CA VAL A 670 15.40 -10.89 12.61
C VAL A 670 16.76 -11.35 13.08
N SER A 671 16.86 -12.25 14.07
CA SER A 671 18.15 -12.79 14.50
C SER A 671 18.89 -13.44 13.32
N SER A 672 18.22 -14.25 12.51
CA SER A 672 18.83 -14.90 11.34
C SER A 672 19.35 -13.90 10.31
N LEU A 673 18.54 -12.89 9.97
CA LEU A 673 18.93 -11.81 9.05
C LEU A 673 20.11 -10.99 9.58
N VAL A 674 20.06 -10.62 10.86
CA VAL A 674 21.08 -9.77 11.48
C VAL A 674 22.40 -10.54 11.68
N GLN A 675 22.35 -11.82 12.05
CA GLN A 675 23.55 -12.67 12.16
C GLN A 675 24.22 -12.88 10.80
N LEU A 676 23.42 -13.07 9.74
CA LEU A 676 23.92 -13.15 8.37
C LEU A 676 24.63 -11.86 7.96
N ILE A 677 24.05 -10.69 8.26
CA ILE A 677 24.64 -9.39 7.96
C ILE A 677 25.90 -9.10 8.79
N ALA A 678 25.91 -9.44 10.08
CA ALA A 678 27.08 -9.24 10.93
C ALA A 678 28.35 -9.89 10.36
N HIS A 679 28.20 -11.05 9.70
CA HIS A 679 29.30 -11.86 9.18
C HIS A 679 29.35 -11.94 7.64
N VAL A 680 28.63 -11.07 6.93
CA VAL A 680 28.39 -11.18 5.48
C VAL A 680 29.70 -11.27 4.67
N GLN A 681 30.71 -10.45 4.98
CA GLN A 681 31.95 -10.45 4.22
C GLN A 681 32.75 -11.76 4.40
N ALA A 682 32.84 -12.26 5.63
CA ALA A 682 33.50 -13.54 5.91
C ALA A 682 32.79 -14.71 5.21
N MET A 683 31.46 -14.71 5.24
CA MET A 683 30.62 -15.71 4.56
C MET A 683 30.85 -15.71 3.04
N LEU A 684 30.89 -14.53 2.40
CA LEU A 684 31.10 -14.43 0.96
C LEU A 684 32.50 -14.88 0.54
N ILE A 685 33.54 -14.52 1.30
CA ILE A 685 34.93 -14.94 1.01
C ILE A 685 35.08 -16.47 1.13
N GLN A 686 34.47 -17.08 2.15
CA GLN A 686 34.49 -18.54 2.33
C GLN A 686 33.74 -19.27 1.21
N SER A 687 32.61 -18.73 0.74
CA SER A 687 31.88 -19.33 -0.38
C SER A 687 32.68 -19.33 -1.70
N ASN A 688 33.54 -18.32 -1.93
CA ASN A 688 34.32 -18.19 -3.15
C ASN A 688 35.56 -19.12 -3.21
N THR A 689 35.99 -19.68 -2.08
CA THR A 689 37.22 -20.49 -1.96
C THR A 689 36.97 -22.01 -2.04
N GLY A 690 35.73 -22.42 -2.35
CA GLY A 690 35.32 -23.83 -2.47
C GLY A 690 35.82 -24.61 -3.70
N GLN A 691 36.61 -23.99 -4.58
CA GLN A 691 37.37 -24.71 -5.62
C GLN A 691 38.86 -24.70 -5.26
N GLY A 692 39.42 -25.89 -5.10
CA GLY A 692 40.73 -26.10 -4.50
C GLY A 692 41.87 -25.32 -5.15
N MET A 693 42.65 -24.65 -4.31
CA MET A 693 44.06 -24.36 -4.54
C MET A 693 44.80 -24.47 -3.20
N SER A 694 45.35 -25.65 -2.97
CA SER A 694 46.47 -25.84 -2.06
C SER A 694 47.69 -25.09 -2.61
N GLY A 695 48.26 -24.20 -1.81
CA GLY A 695 49.63 -23.70 -1.98
C GLY A 695 49.77 -22.37 -2.71
N GLY A 696 50.18 -21.33 -1.98
CA GLY A 696 50.66 -20.08 -2.54
C GLY A 696 50.97 -19.07 -1.44
N LEU A 697 52.25 -18.95 -1.07
CA LEU A 697 52.75 -17.93 -0.13
C LEU A 697 52.38 -16.52 -0.64
N GLY A 698 51.53 -15.80 0.11
CA GLY A 698 51.18 -14.40 -0.14
C GLY A 698 52.03 -13.46 0.74
N GLN A 699 52.66 -12.49 0.10
CA GLN A 699 53.60 -11.52 0.65
C GLN A 699 52.98 -10.59 1.71
N ASN A 700 53.76 -10.32 2.76
CA ASN A 700 53.49 -9.34 3.81
C ASN A 700 53.35 -7.90 3.25
N SER A 701 52.22 -7.26 3.51
CA SER A 701 52.09 -5.80 3.54
C SER A 701 51.78 -5.35 4.97
N GLY A 702 52.63 -4.47 5.51
CA GLY A 702 52.59 -4.02 6.90
C GLY A 702 51.48 -3.01 7.19
N LEU A 703 50.25 -3.49 7.34
CA LEU A 703 49.14 -2.76 7.97
C LEU A 703 48.66 -3.56 9.19
N PRO A 704 48.23 -2.91 10.29
CA PRO A 704 47.77 -3.61 11.48
C PRO A 704 46.53 -4.45 11.11
N THR A 705 46.61 -5.76 11.35
CA THR A 705 45.51 -6.69 11.16
C THR A 705 44.36 -6.36 12.11
N SER A 706 43.12 -6.44 11.61
CA SER A 706 41.90 -6.22 12.40
C SER A 706 41.91 -7.07 13.68
N PRO A 707 41.41 -6.56 14.83
CA PRO A 707 41.36 -7.30 16.10
C PRO A 707 40.40 -8.51 16.09
N SER A 708 39.69 -8.73 14.97
CA SER A 708 38.87 -9.91 14.67
C SER A 708 39.65 -11.06 14.02
N GLY A 709 40.88 -10.80 13.55
CA GLY A 709 41.77 -11.82 12.98
C GLY A 709 42.45 -12.62 14.07
N ALA A 710 42.23 -13.94 14.07
CA ALA A 710 42.87 -14.87 14.98
C ALA A 710 44.40 -14.70 14.98
N GLY A 711 44.95 -14.15 16.07
CA GLY A 711 46.35 -14.30 16.41
C GLY A 711 46.60 -15.74 16.82
N ALA A 712 47.54 -16.39 16.15
CA ALA A 712 48.07 -17.67 16.58
C ALA A 712 48.74 -17.51 17.95
N GLU A 713 48.32 -18.29 18.95
CA GLU A 713 49.21 -19.06 19.84
C GLU A 713 48.44 -19.89 20.89
N SER A 714 48.89 -21.16 21.01
CA SER A 714 48.84 -22.10 22.14
C SER A 714 47.51 -22.62 22.71
N ALA A 715 47.31 -23.92 22.45
CA ALA A 715 46.53 -24.95 23.15
C ALA A 715 45.85 -24.63 24.50
N GLY A 716 44.55 -24.94 24.58
CA GLY A 716 43.88 -25.30 25.83
C GLY A 716 42.42 -24.86 25.97
N ALA A 717 41.52 -25.84 26.06
CA ALA A 717 40.15 -25.79 26.61
C ALA A 717 38.98 -25.22 25.75
N SER A 718 38.15 -26.18 25.31
CA SER A 718 36.68 -26.11 25.12
C SER A 718 36.11 -25.14 24.08
N ARG A 719 36.20 -25.53 22.80
CA ARG A 719 35.34 -25.01 21.72
C ARG A 719 33.92 -25.56 21.86
N ALA A 720 32.94 -24.68 22.08
CA ALA A 720 31.58 -24.91 21.59
C ALA A 720 31.58 -24.57 20.09
N ASN A 721 31.36 -25.58 19.24
CA ASN A 721 31.24 -25.43 17.80
C ASN A 721 29.97 -24.64 17.46
N ILE A 722 30.12 -23.42 16.94
CA ILE A 722 29.12 -22.80 16.06
C ILE A 722 29.69 -22.87 14.66
N SER A 723 29.47 -23.99 13.99
CA SER A 723 29.70 -24.11 12.55
C SER A 723 28.65 -23.25 11.84
N ALA A 724 29.07 -22.13 11.25
CA ALA A 724 28.25 -21.43 10.28
C ALA A 724 27.95 -22.40 9.13
N SER A 725 26.67 -22.76 8.94
CA SER A 725 26.23 -23.50 7.76
C SER A 725 26.66 -22.71 6.52
N GLY A 726 27.45 -23.33 5.65
CA GLY A 726 28.06 -22.67 4.51
C GLY A 726 27.04 -22.39 3.41
N ILE A 727 26.95 -21.13 2.98
CA ILE A 727 26.27 -20.74 1.75
C ILE A 727 26.98 -21.40 0.55
N SER A 728 26.21 -21.92 -0.41
CA SER A 728 26.72 -22.61 -1.62
C SER A 728 27.87 -21.87 -2.31
N ALA A 729 28.88 -22.62 -2.78
CA ALA A 729 30.07 -22.10 -3.46
C ALA A 729 29.79 -21.28 -4.74
N ASN A 730 28.57 -21.35 -5.28
CA ASN A 730 28.14 -20.62 -6.48
C ASN A 730 27.39 -19.30 -6.18
N PHE A 731 27.37 -18.82 -4.93
CA PHE A 731 26.57 -17.66 -4.54
C PHE A 731 27.10 -16.34 -5.12
N VAL A 732 28.42 -16.11 -5.05
CA VAL A 732 29.06 -14.88 -5.58
C VAL A 732 29.03 -14.86 -7.10
N SER A 733 29.30 -15.98 -7.76
CA SER A 733 29.31 -16.09 -9.23
C SER A 733 27.94 -15.81 -9.86
N ARG A 734 26.84 -16.12 -9.16
CA ARG A 734 25.46 -15.80 -9.59
C ARG A 734 25.12 -14.31 -9.53
N SER A 735 25.86 -13.51 -8.75
CA SER A 735 25.55 -12.10 -8.53
C SER A 735 26.17 -11.16 -9.56
N GLY A 736 27.26 -11.56 -10.21
CA GLY A 736 28.07 -10.69 -11.08
C GLY A 736 28.87 -9.59 -10.34
N TYR A 737 28.83 -9.56 -9.01
CA TYR A 737 29.58 -8.61 -8.17
C TYR A 737 30.79 -9.25 -7.49
N SER A 738 31.78 -8.42 -7.13
CA SER A 738 32.83 -8.85 -6.21
C SER A 738 32.27 -9.13 -4.80
N CYS A 739 32.95 -9.97 -4.01
CA CYS A 739 32.56 -10.25 -2.62
C CYS A 739 32.39 -8.95 -1.81
N GLN A 740 33.27 -7.97 -2.05
CA GLN A 740 33.26 -6.67 -1.38
C GLN A 740 32.02 -5.86 -1.75
N GLN A 741 31.73 -5.69 -3.03
CA GLN A 741 30.54 -4.95 -3.47
C GLN A 741 29.24 -5.63 -3.01
N LEU A 742 29.17 -6.96 -3.12
CA LEU A 742 27.99 -7.72 -2.72
C LEU A 742 27.70 -7.58 -1.24
N SER A 743 28.73 -7.54 -0.38
CA SER A 743 28.54 -7.37 1.07
C SER A 743 27.76 -6.10 1.43
N VAL A 744 28.12 -4.96 0.83
CA VAL A 744 27.47 -3.66 1.07
C VAL A 744 26.05 -3.66 0.51
N LEU A 745 25.85 -4.23 -0.68
CA LEU A 745 24.53 -4.34 -1.31
C LEU A 745 23.58 -5.24 -0.50
N MET A 746 24.08 -6.32 0.11
CA MET A 746 23.29 -7.19 0.99
C MET A 746 22.90 -6.48 2.29
N ILE A 747 23.79 -5.67 2.89
CA ILE A 747 23.46 -4.81 4.04
C ILE A 747 22.33 -3.87 3.67
N GLN A 748 22.43 -3.21 2.52
CA GLN A 748 21.41 -2.27 2.04
C GLN A 748 20.06 -2.96 1.79
N ALA A 749 20.08 -4.12 1.12
CA ALA A 749 18.89 -4.92 0.86
C ALA A 749 18.20 -5.36 2.15
N CYS A 750 18.96 -5.79 3.16
CA CYS A 750 18.42 -6.21 4.46
C CYS A 750 17.77 -5.04 5.20
N GLY A 751 18.45 -3.89 5.27
CA GLY A 751 17.90 -2.69 5.89
C GLY A 751 16.61 -2.21 5.19
N PHE A 752 16.59 -2.28 3.85
CA PHE A 752 15.41 -1.92 3.08
C PHE A 752 14.24 -2.88 3.27
N LEU A 753 14.50 -4.21 3.27
CA LEU A 753 13.49 -5.23 3.54
C LEU A 753 12.87 -5.08 4.92
N LEU A 754 13.71 -4.92 5.96
CA LEU A 754 13.24 -4.75 7.34
C LEU A 754 12.36 -3.51 7.48
N ALA A 755 12.64 -2.43 6.74
CA ALA A 755 11.82 -1.21 6.75
C ALA A 755 10.44 -1.39 6.09
N GLN A 756 10.21 -2.45 5.31
CA GLN A 756 8.89 -2.77 4.73
C GLN A 756 7.99 -3.58 5.68
N LEU A 757 8.51 -4.02 6.82
CA LEU A 757 7.83 -4.90 7.77
C LEU A 757 7.16 -4.11 8.93
N PRO A 758 6.18 -4.70 9.63
CA PRO A 758 5.53 -4.06 10.78
C PRO A 758 6.50 -3.73 11.94
N PRO A 759 6.15 -2.75 12.80
CA PRO A 759 6.99 -2.30 13.92
C PRO A 759 7.49 -3.40 14.87
N GLU A 760 6.79 -4.51 14.98
CA GLU A 760 7.19 -5.70 15.73
C GLU A 760 8.59 -6.18 15.32
N PHE A 761 8.91 -6.19 14.02
CA PHE A 761 10.23 -6.56 13.51
C PHE A 761 11.30 -5.53 13.88
N HIS A 762 10.94 -4.24 13.91
CA HIS A 762 11.86 -3.14 14.23
C HIS A 762 12.32 -3.23 15.69
N MET A 763 11.41 -3.55 16.60
CA MET A 763 11.74 -3.73 18.02
C MET A 763 12.70 -4.90 18.24
N GLN A 764 12.51 -5.99 17.49
CA GLN A 764 13.45 -7.12 17.51
C GLN A 764 14.81 -6.73 16.91
N LEU A 765 14.83 -5.92 15.84
CA LEU A 765 16.08 -5.44 15.24
C LEU A 765 16.87 -4.60 16.24
N TYR A 766 16.22 -3.69 16.97
CA TYR A 766 16.90 -2.87 17.98
C TYR A 766 17.47 -3.71 19.12
N SER A 767 16.74 -4.73 19.57
CA SER A 767 17.21 -5.66 20.61
C SER A 767 18.42 -6.47 20.13
N GLU A 768 18.31 -7.08 18.96
CA GLU A 768 19.35 -7.95 18.41
C GLU A 768 20.61 -7.17 18.01
N ALA A 769 20.47 -5.99 17.41
CA ALA A 769 21.60 -5.12 17.09
C ALA A 769 22.36 -4.71 18.36
N ALA A 770 21.64 -4.32 19.42
CA ALA A 770 22.26 -3.97 20.69
C ALA A 770 22.97 -5.18 21.34
N ARG A 771 22.38 -6.38 21.25
CA ARG A 771 22.99 -7.61 21.74
C ARG A 771 24.31 -7.91 21.04
N ILE A 772 24.35 -7.89 19.71
CA ILE A 772 25.58 -8.15 18.94
C ILE A 772 26.68 -7.14 19.25
N ILE A 773 26.32 -5.86 19.40
CA ILE A 773 27.28 -4.82 19.79
C ILE A 773 27.87 -5.12 21.17
N LYS A 774 27.04 -5.48 22.15
CA LYS A 774 27.49 -5.81 23.52
C LYS A 774 28.33 -7.09 23.59
N ASP A 775 27.98 -8.11 22.81
CA ASP A 775 28.64 -9.41 22.80
C ASP A 775 30.01 -9.38 22.09
N CYS A 776 30.37 -8.28 21.42
CA CYS A 776 31.67 -8.14 20.79
C CYS A 776 32.81 -8.21 21.82
N ARG A 777 33.65 -9.25 21.68
CA ARG A 777 34.71 -9.59 22.64
C ARG A 777 35.66 -8.44 22.96
N TRP A 778 36.06 -7.66 21.95
CA TRP A 778 36.98 -6.54 22.15
C TRP A 778 36.34 -5.33 22.85
N LEU A 779 35.00 -5.25 22.90
CA LEU A 779 34.26 -4.19 23.60
C LEU A 779 33.91 -4.60 25.04
N SER A 780 33.77 -5.90 25.30
CA SER A 780 33.45 -6.49 26.61
C SER A 780 34.67 -6.81 27.47
N ASP A 781 35.86 -6.87 26.87
CA ASP A 781 37.12 -7.13 27.55
C ASP A 781 37.65 -5.88 28.27
N SER A 782 37.41 -5.80 29.58
CA SER A 782 37.84 -4.68 30.43
C SER A 782 39.35 -4.61 30.65
N SER A 783 40.13 -5.59 30.17
CA SER A 783 41.59 -5.64 30.35
C SER A 783 42.37 -4.91 29.26
N ARG A 784 41.70 -4.49 28.17
CA ARG A 784 42.37 -3.87 27.01
C ARG A 784 42.76 -2.40 27.24
N PRO A 785 43.93 -1.96 26.73
CA PRO A 785 44.31 -0.55 26.75
C PRO A 785 43.31 0.36 26.03
N VAL A 786 43.01 1.53 26.61
CA VAL A 786 42.07 2.51 26.06
C VAL A 786 42.43 2.93 24.62
N LYS A 787 43.72 3.06 24.29
CA LYS A 787 44.19 3.42 22.94
C LYS A 787 43.88 2.35 21.90
N GLU A 788 44.06 1.07 22.23
CA GLU A 788 43.72 -0.04 21.32
C GLU A 788 42.21 -0.12 21.08
N LEU A 789 41.43 0.11 22.14
CA LEU A 789 39.98 0.17 22.05
C LEU A 789 39.51 1.33 21.15
N ASN A 790 40.13 2.51 21.28
CA ASN A 790 39.85 3.67 20.43
C ASN A 790 40.17 3.40 18.96
N SER A 791 41.33 2.78 18.67
CA SER A 791 41.68 2.38 17.30
C SER A 791 40.71 1.34 16.74
N ALA A 792 40.35 0.32 17.54
CA ALA A 792 39.39 -0.72 17.13
C ALA A 792 38.02 -0.14 16.78
N VAL A 793 37.52 0.83 17.55
CA VAL A 793 36.27 1.55 17.22
C VAL A 793 36.43 2.38 15.95
N GLY A 794 37.56 3.06 15.77
CA GLY A 794 37.85 3.83 14.56
C GLY A 794 37.75 2.97 13.30
N TYR A 795 38.37 1.79 13.31
CA TYR A 795 38.25 0.81 12.22
C TYR A 795 36.82 0.26 12.09
N ALA A 796 36.17 -0.08 13.20
CA ALA A 796 34.83 -0.65 13.18
C ALA A 796 33.77 0.30 12.62
N LEU A 797 33.95 1.62 12.73
CA LEU A 797 33.00 2.64 12.29
C LEU A 797 33.39 3.32 10.96
N LEU A 798 34.38 2.76 10.24
CA LEU A 798 34.73 3.15 8.88
C LEU A 798 33.52 3.07 7.95
N ASP A 799 33.57 3.82 6.84
CA ASP A 799 32.59 3.68 5.78
C ASP A 799 32.52 2.21 5.33
N PRO A 800 31.33 1.59 5.27
CA PRO A 800 31.20 0.16 4.97
C PRO A 800 31.73 -0.20 3.57
N THR A 801 31.74 0.74 2.63
CA THR A 801 32.32 0.53 1.29
C THR A 801 33.83 0.44 1.37
N TRP A 802 34.47 1.35 2.11
CA TRP A 802 35.93 1.34 2.31
C TRP A 802 36.36 0.16 3.16
N ALA A 803 35.65 -0.11 4.26
CA ALA A 803 35.92 -1.25 5.13
C ALA A 803 35.80 -2.57 4.37
N SER A 804 34.85 -2.68 3.46
CA SER A 804 34.70 -3.86 2.61
C SER A 804 35.83 -3.99 1.59
N GLN A 805 36.18 -2.90 0.88
CA GLN A 805 37.29 -2.85 -0.07
C GLN A 805 38.62 -3.25 0.56
N ASP A 806 38.91 -2.73 1.75
CA ASP A 806 40.15 -2.98 2.49
C ASP A 806 40.10 -4.28 3.31
N SER A 807 38.98 -5.02 3.28
CA SER A 807 38.76 -6.23 4.08
C SER A 807 38.92 -6.04 5.59
N THR A 808 38.52 -4.86 6.08
CA THR A 808 38.52 -4.45 7.49
C THR A 808 37.12 -4.39 8.11
N SER A 809 36.09 -4.88 7.39
CA SER A 809 34.72 -4.94 7.91
C SER A 809 34.63 -5.71 9.24
N THR A 810 33.85 -5.17 10.15
CA THR A 810 33.58 -5.76 11.47
C THR A 810 32.09 -5.96 11.65
N ALA A 811 31.71 -6.87 12.56
CA ALA A 811 30.31 -7.07 12.93
C ALA A 811 29.64 -5.76 13.39
N ILE A 812 30.31 -4.97 14.23
CA ILE A 812 29.77 -3.66 14.68
C ILE A 812 29.56 -2.71 13.49
N GLY A 813 30.54 -2.61 12.58
CA GLY A 813 30.42 -1.76 11.40
C GLY A 813 29.25 -2.16 10.50
N ASN A 814 29.08 -3.47 10.24
CA ASN A 814 27.98 -4.00 9.44
C ASN A 814 26.62 -3.75 10.10
N ILE A 815 26.52 -3.90 11.42
CA ILE A 815 25.28 -3.64 12.17
C ILE A 815 24.93 -2.14 12.19
N VAL A 816 25.91 -1.26 12.36
CA VAL A 816 25.69 0.19 12.29
C VAL A 816 25.24 0.59 10.87
N ALA A 817 25.88 0.05 9.83
CA ALA A 817 25.48 0.26 8.44
C ALA A 817 24.07 -0.28 8.14
N LEU A 818 23.72 -1.45 8.68
CA LEU A 818 22.37 -2.01 8.60
C LEU A 818 21.34 -1.07 9.22
N LEU A 819 21.59 -0.56 10.43
CA LEU A 819 20.71 0.38 11.10
C LEU A 819 20.56 1.67 10.29
N HIS A 820 21.63 2.20 9.70
CA HIS A 820 21.56 3.39 8.85
C HIS A 820 20.73 3.15 7.57
N SER A 821 20.96 2.02 6.90
CA SER A 821 20.14 1.63 5.74
C SER A 821 18.68 1.40 6.09
N PHE A 822 18.41 0.88 7.29
CA PHE A 822 17.05 0.70 7.79
C PHE A 822 16.39 2.04 8.09
N PHE A 823 17.04 2.90 8.88
CA PHE A 823 16.50 4.20 9.26
C PHE A 823 16.29 5.16 8.09
N SER A 824 17.12 5.09 7.04
CA SER A 824 16.95 5.94 5.85
C SER A 824 15.65 5.63 5.09
N ASN A 825 15.12 4.42 5.25
CA ASN A 825 13.92 3.94 4.56
C ASN A 825 12.66 3.92 5.44
N LEU A 826 12.78 4.16 6.75
CA LEU A 826 11.61 4.24 7.64
C LEU A 826 10.76 5.47 7.33
N PRO A 827 9.42 5.43 7.51
CA PRO A 827 8.58 6.62 7.59
C PRO A 827 8.89 7.44 8.86
N GLN A 828 8.53 8.73 8.86
CA GLN A 828 8.81 9.63 9.98
C GLN A 828 8.20 9.17 11.31
N GLU A 829 6.96 8.65 11.29
CA GLU A 829 6.30 8.14 12.50
C GLU A 829 7.12 7.03 13.18
N TRP A 830 7.64 6.08 12.40
CA TRP A 830 8.35 4.92 12.96
C TRP A 830 9.75 5.27 13.47
N LEU A 831 10.34 6.37 13.02
CA LEU A 831 11.61 6.88 13.56
C LEU A 831 11.52 7.21 15.04
N GLU A 832 10.33 7.45 15.60
CA GLU A 832 10.17 7.69 17.03
C GLU A 832 10.76 6.53 17.86
N SER A 833 10.64 5.29 17.38
CA SER A 833 11.10 4.10 18.09
C SER A 833 12.63 3.90 18.06
N SER A 834 13.36 4.60 17.17
CA SER A 834 14.80 4.38 16.92
C SER A 834 15.67 4.51 18.17
N HIS A 835 15.31 5.41 19.08
CA HIS A 835 16.03 5.64 20.35
C HIS A 835 16.09 4.38 21.25
N THR A 836 15.22 3.39 21.01
CA THR A 836 15.17 2.13 21.76
C THR A 836 16.46 1.33 21.64
N VAL A 837 17.16 1.38 20.49
CA VAL A 837 18.45 0.69 20.33
C VAL A 837 19.48 1.16 21.36
N ILE A 838 19.51 2.47 21.66
CA ILE A 838 20.42 3.03 22.66
C ILE A 838 19.97 2.69 24.08
N LYS A 839 18.65 2.62 24.34
CA LYS A 839 18.13 2.12 25.62
C LYS A 839 18.59 0.67 25.88
N HIS A 840 18.55 -0.19 24.87
CA HIS A 840 19.06 -1.56 24.98
C HIS A 840 20.59 -1.62 25.10
N LEU A 841 21.33 -0.61 24.60
CA LEU A 841 22.78 -0.53 24.80
C LEU A 841 23.18 -0.12 26.22
N LYS A 842 22.31 0.52 27.00
CA LYS A 842 22.62 0.92 28.39
C LYS A 842 22.91 -0.30 29.30
N PRO A 843 23.71 -0.14 30.36
CA PRO A 843 24.51 1.06 30.66
C PRO A 843 25.67 1.22 29.67
N VAL A 844 25.98 2.47 29.32
CA VAL A 844 27.11 2.81 28.45
C VAL A 844 28.27 3.25 29.34
N THR A 845 29.33 2.44 29.38
CA THR A 845 30.39 2.56 30.39
C THR A 845 31.74 3.00 29.84
N SER A 846 31.90 3.08 28.51
CA SER A 846 33.17 3.42 27.87
C SER A 846 33.00 4.44 26.76
N VAL A 847 34.08 5.18 26.47
CA VAL A 847 34.15 6.13 25.34
C VAL A 847 33.91 5.42 24.00
N ALA A 848 34.34 4.16 23.89
CA ALA A 848 34.08 3.31 22.73
C ALA A 848 32.59 3.07 22.48
N MET A 849 31.85 2.64 23.51
CA MET A 849 30.40 2.45 23.42
C MET A 849 29.67 3.78 23.17
N LEU A 850 30.17 4.88 23.74
CA LEU A 850 29.64 6.22 23.49
C LEU A 850 29.77 6.61 22.01
N ARG A 851 30.94 6.41 21.39
CA ARG A 851 31.12 6.66 19.95
C ARG A 851 30.18 5.83 19.08
N ILE A 852 29.99 4.54 19.42
CA ILE A 852 29.03 3.68 18.71
C ILE A 852 27.60 4.24 18.84
N ALA A 853 27.17 4.61 20.06
CA ALA A 853 25.85 5.20 20.28
C ALA A 853 25.63 6.49 19.48
N PHE A 854 26.64 7.37 19.46
CA PHE A 854 26.62 8.61 18.70
C PHE A 854 26.60 8.34 17.19
N ARG A 855 27.34 7.34 16.71
CA ARG A 855 27.35 6.95 15.30
C ARG A 855 26.02 6.35 14.84
N ILE A 856 25.30 5.64 15.72
CA ILE A 856 23.97 5.08 15.40
C ILE A 856 22.92 6.19 15.19
N LEU A 857 22.77 7.11 16.16
CA LEU A 857 21.69 8.11 16.12
C LEU A 857 22.11 9.46 15.51
N GLY A 858 23.39 9.82 15.54
CA GLY A 858 23.90 11.10 15.05
C GLY A 858 23.47 11.43 13.62
N PRO A 859 23.61 10.50 12.65
CA PRO A 859 23.16 10.70 11.27
C PRO A 859 21.64 10.89 11.12
N LEU A 860 20.83 10.56 12.13
CA LEU A 860 19.38 10.78 12.10
C LEU A 860 18.98 12.18 12.54
N LEU A 861 19.81 12.87 13.33
CA LEU A 861 19.51 14.22 13.83
C LEU A 861 19.05 15.18 12.71
N PRO A 862 19.66 15.18 11.51
CA PRO A 862 19.15 15.89 10.34
C PRO A 862 17.70 15.69 10.01
N ARG A 863 17.31 14.42 9.93
CA ARG A 863 15.97 14.00 9.57
C ARG A 863 14.97 14.33 10.68
N LEU A 864 15.41 14.25 11.93
CA LEU A 864 14.59 14.52 13.11
C LEU A 864 14.38 16.01 13.37
N ALA A 865 15.23 16.90 12.86
CA ALA A 865 15.16 18.34 13.14
C ALA A 865 13.80 18.96 12.78
N PHE A 866 13.12 18.43 11.76
CA PHE A 866 11.76 18.85 11.40
C PHE A 866 10.70 18.38 12.42
N ALA A 867 10.95 17.28 13.14
CA ALA A 867 10.14 16.77 14.25
C ALA A 867 10.75 17.15 15.60
N ARG A 868 10.67 18.44 15.95
CA ARG A 868 11.33 19.04 17.12
C ARG A 868 11.20 18.24 18.43
N PRO A 869 10.03 17.71 18.84
CA PRO A 869 9.92 16.89 20.05
C PRO A 869 10.81 15.63 20.00
N LEU A 870 10.85 14.95 18.85
CA LEU A 870 11.64 13.74 18.65
C LEU A 870 13.14 14.06 18.56
N PHE A 871 13.50 15.16 17.91
CA PHE A 871 14.88 15.67 17.91
C PHE A 871 15.39 15.92 19.34
N MET A 872 14.63 16.66 20.15
CA MET A 872 14.99 16.97 21.53
C MET A 872 15.08 15.72 22.40
N LYS A 873 14.14 14.77 22.26
CA LYS A 873 14.16 13.47 22.95
C LYS A 873 15.41 12.66 22.62
N THR A 874 15.81 12.67 21.34
CA THR A 874 17.00 11.95 20.85
C THR A 874 18.28 12.60 21.36
N LEU A 875 18.36 13.93 21.31
CA LEU A 875 19.51 14.68 21.81
C LEU A 875 19.67 14.53 23.33
N ALA A 876 18.57 14.59 24.09
CA ALA A 876 18.56 14.36 25.52
C ALA A 876 19.07 12.95 25.88
N LEU A 877 18.70 11.93 25.09
CA LEU A 877 19.21 10.58 25.26
C LEU A 877 20.72 10.51 25.01
N LEU A 878 21.22 11.07 23.91
CA LEU A 878 22.66 11.11 23.61
C LEU A 878 23.45 11.83 24.70
N PHE A 879 22.92 12.95 25.22
CA PHE A 879 23.55 13.68 26.32
C PHE A 879 23.47 12.91 27.65
N SER A 880 22.37 12.18 27.91
CA SER A 880 22.30 11.30 29.08
C SER A 880 23.38 10.22 29.02
N VAL A 881 23.61 9.62 27.85
CA VAL A 881 24.65 8.60 27.65
C VAL A 881 26.06 9.19 27.79
N LEU A 882 26.27 10.45 27.38
CA LEU A 882 27.50 11.19 27.68
C LEU A 882 27.73 11.33 29.19
N GLY A 883 26.67 11.64 29.94
CA GLY A 883 26.68 11.70 31.40
C GLY A 883 26.93 10.34 32.07
N ASP A 884 26.47 9.23 31.48
CA ASP A 884 26.74 7.88 31.99
C ASP A 884 28.26 7.58 32.00
N VAL A 885 29.02 8.10 31.02
CA VAL A 885 30.47 7.87 30.88
C VAL A 885 31.30 8.91 31.64
N PHE A 886 31.00 10.21 31.47
CA PHE A 886 31.80 11.32 31.99
C PHE A 886 31.18 12.04 33.18
N GLY A 887 30.10 11.50 33.76
CA GLY A 887 29.42 12.09 34.91
C GLY A 887 30.22 11.98 36.21
N LYS A 888 29.92 12.88 37.16
CA LYS A 888 30.52 12.90 38.51
C LYS A 888 30.34 11.58 39.28
N ASN A 889 29.32 10.80 38.94
CA ASN A 889 28.96 9.53 39.59
C ASN A 889 29.34 8.28 38.75
N SER A 890 30.10 8.41 37.66
CA SER A 890 30.46 7.25 36.83
C SER A 890 31.49 6.37 37.55
N GLN A 891 31.41 5.04 37.35
CA GLN A 891 32.40 4.12 37.90
C GLN A 891 33.76 4.40 37.25
N ALA A 892 34.71 4.87 38.07
CA ALA A 892 36.10 5.23 37.78
C ALA A 892 36.63 4.89 36.36
N SER A 893 36.29 5.71 35.36
CA SER A 893 37.04 5.76 34.11
C SER A 893 38.28 6.67 34.32
N PRO A 894 39.47 6.30 33.81
CA PRO A 894 40.66 7.14 33.94
C PRO A 894 40.45 8.52 33.31
N HIS A 895 41.25 9.51 33.73
CA HIS A 895 41.25 10.84 33.13
C HIS A 895 41.51 10.71 31.61
N VAL A 896 40.55 11.12 30.78
CA VAL A 896 40.65 11.02 29.32
C VAL A 896 41.13 12.38 28.79
N PRO A 897 42.28 12.46 28.12
CA PRO A 897 42.76 13.73 27.56
C PRO A 897 41.83 14.23 26.46
N ALA A 898 41.66 15.56 26.36
CA ALA A 898 40.76 16.20 25.38
C ALA A 898 41.06 15.80 23.92
N SER A 899 42.33 15.53 23.60
CA SER A 899 42.76 15.08 22.27
C SER A 899 42.18 13.71 21.87
N GLU A 900 41.81 12.86 22.83
CA GLU A 900 41.22 11.55 22.57
C GLU A 900 39.70 11.62 22.38
N ILE A 901 39.04 12.73 22.71
CA ILE A 901 37.57 12.91 22.62
C ILE A 901 37.18 14.10 21.73
N GLY A 902 38.11 14.62 20.92
CA GLY A 902 37.87 15.76 20.03
C GLY A 902 36.69 15.54 19.08
N ASP A 903 36.55 14.33 18.56
CA ASP A 903 35.42 13.92 17.71
C ASP A 903 34.06 14.06 18.41
N ILE A 904 33.99 13.71 19.69
CA ILE A 904 32.78 13.85 20.51
C ILE A 904 32.49 15.32 20.79
N ILE A 905 33.52 16.11 21.10
CA ILE A 905 33.40 17.56 21.32
C ILE A 905 32.86 18.23 20.05
N ASP A 906 33.44 17.93 18.89
CA ASP A 906 33.02 18.46 17.59
C ASP A 906 31.58 18.08 17.25
N PHE A 907 31.19 16.83 17.53
CA PHE A 907 29.81 16.40 17.36
C PHE A 907 28.82 17.21 18.21
N LEU A 908 29.15 17.46 19.49
CA LEU A 908 28.28 18.23 20.39
C LEU A 908 28.11 19.67 19.90
N HIS A 909 29.18 20.30 19.41
CA HIS A 909 29.09 21.60 18.75
C HIS A 909 28.15 21.55 17.54
N HIS A 910 28.35 20.58 16.67
CA HIS A 910 27.52 20.43 15.48
C HIS A 910 26.04 20.20 15.83
N ALA A 911 25.75 19.36 16.83
CA ALA A 911 24.39 19.06 17.27
C ALA A 911 23.67 20.28 17.85
N VAL A 912 24.37 21.13 18.61
CA VAL A 912 23.82 22.36 19.20
C VAL A 912 23.53 23.43 18.13
N MET A 913 24.34 23.45 17.05
CA MET A 913 24.20 24.41 15.95
C MET A 913 23.18 23.98 14.88
N TYR A 914 22.62 22.77 15.00
CA TYR A 914 21.88 22.13 13.92
C TYR A 914 20.50 22.75 13.62
N GLU A 915 19.75 23.18 14.65
CA GLU A 915 18.31 23.46 14.51
C GLU A 915 17.94 24.85 13.92
N GLY A 916 18.82 25.41 13.07
CA GLY A 916 18.67 26.77 12.53
C GLY A 916 17.92 26.89 11.19
N GLN A 917 18.03 25.94 10.25
CA GLN A 917 17.63 26.19 8.84
C GLN A 917 17.17 24.96 8.03
N GLY A 918 16.91 23.79 8.64
CA GLY A 918 16.42 22.62 7.89
C GLY A 918 17.41 22.06 6.84
N GLY A 919 18.72 22.20 7.12
CA GLY A 919 19.81 21.80 6.24
C GLY A 919 21.13 21.66 7.02
N PRO A 920 22.27 21.38 6.35
CA PRO A 920 23.57 21.29 7.01
C PRO A 920 23.90 22.59 7.77
N VAL A 921 24.67 22.49 8.86
CA VAL A 921 25.09 23.64 9.66
C VAL A 921 25.83 24.64 8.77
N GLN A 922 25.21 25.80 8.55
CA GLN A 922 25.80 26.92 7.83
C GLN A 922 26.53 27.84 8.80
N SER A 923 27.47 28.65 8.31
CA SER A 923 28.17 29.68 9.10
C SER A 923 27.24 30.70 9.76
N THR A 924 26.02 30.85 9.27
CA THR A 924 24.98 31.74 9.80
C THR A 924 24.05 31.07 10.82
N SER A 925 24.22 29.78 11.08
CA SER A 925 23.38 29.01 12.02
C SER A 925 23.57 29.54 13.44
N LYS A 926 22.48 29.62 14.19
CA LYS A 926 22.50 30.05 15.59
C LYS A 926 21.93 28.95 16.48
N PRO A 927 22.54 28.70 17.64
CA PRO A 927 22.03 27.70 18.56
C PRO A 927 20.74 28.21 19.21
N LYS A 928 19.76 27.32 19.38
CA LYS A 928 18.52 27.65 20.10
C LYS A 928 18.75 27.57 21.61
N VAL A 929 18.10 28.48 22.35
CA VAL A 929 18.16 28.58 23.82
C VAL A 929 17.82 27.25 24.50
N GLU A 930 16.77 26.57 24.04
CA GLU A 930 16.32 25.31 24.63
C GLU A 930 17.36 24.18 24.50
N ILE A 931 18.06 24.09 23.36
CA ILE A 931 19.11 23.10 23.14
C ILE A 931 20.31 23.39 24.04
N LEU A 932 20.71 24.65 24.13
CA LEU A 932 21.78 25.09 25.04
C LEU A 932 21.42 24.87 26.52
N THR A 933 20.14 25.04 26.87
CA THR A 933 19.64 24.75 28.22
C THR A 933 19.74 23.26 28.53
N LEU A 934 19.36 22.40 27.57
CA LEU A 934 19.48 20.95 27.69
C LEU A 934 20.96 20.52 27.80
N CYS A 935 21.84 21.09 26.98
CA CYS A 935 23.28 20.84 27.02
C CYS A 935 23.88 21.30 28.36
N GLY A 936 23.55 22.50 28.82
CA GLY A 936 24.03 23.07 30.07
C GLY A 936 23.73 22.19 31.30
N LYS A 937 22.50 21.65 31.39
CA LYS A 937 22.12 20.70 32.44
C LYS A 937 23.04 19.47 32.48
N VAL A 938 23.43 18.96 31.32
CA VAL A 938 24.31 17.79 31.23
C VAL A 938 25.75 18.18 31.57
N VAL A 939 26.23 19.32 31.05
CA VAL A 939 27.57 19.85 31.34
C VAL A 939 27.79 20.01 32.86
N ASP A 940 26.78 20.43 33.61
CA ASP A 940 26.85 20.58 35.07
C ASP A 940 26.97 19.24 35.83
N MET A 941 26.55 18.14 35.20
CA MET A 941 26.68 16.78 35.73
C MET A 941 28.01 16.12 35.38
N LEU A 942 28.79 16.68 34.44
CA LEU A 942 30.08 16.14 34.02
C LEU A 942 31.18 16.40 35.06
N ARG A 943 32.21 15.54 35.05
CA ARG A 943 33.43 15.76 35.82
C ARG A 943 34.19 17.02 35.34
N PRO A 944 34.98 17.68 36.20
CA PRO A 944 35.67 18.92 35.85
C PRO A 944 36.60 18.84 34.63
N ASP A 945 37.24 17.68 34.42
CA ASP A 945 38.14 17.40 33.28
C ASP A 945 37.44 17.49 31.92
N VAL A 946 36.13 17.22 31.85
CA VAL A 946 35.34 17.32 30.62
C VAL A 946 34.44 18.56 30.64
N GLN A 947 33.96 18.98 31.82
CA GLN A 947 33.04 20.10 32.00
C GLN A 947 33.58 21.41 31.39
N HIS A 948 34.87 21.71 31.60
CA HIS A 948 35.50 22.94 31.08
C HIS A 948 35.59 22.97 29.54
N LEU A 949 35.62 21.80 28.88
CA LEU A 949 35.68 21.69 27.43
C LEU A 949 34.36 22.03 26.74
N LEU A 950 33.25 22.04 27.50
CA LEU A 950 31.88 22.24 26.99
C LEU A 950 31.16 23.40 27.69
N SER A 951 31.84 24.14 28.57
CA SER A 951 31.21 25.20 29.38
C SER A 951 30.67 26.36 28.54
N HIS A 952 31.23 26.59 27.35
CA HIS A 952 30.77 27.59 26.38
C HIS A 952 29.50 27.17 25.61
N LEU A 953 29.04 25.91 25.74
CA LEU A 953 27.77 25.41 25.20
C LEU A 953 26.59 25.60 26.16
N LYS A 954 26.59 26.71 26.90
CA LYS A 954 25.54 27.12 27.85
C LYS A 954 24.82 28.38 27.37
N THR A 955 23.75 28.76 28.06
CA THR A 955 23.01 30.01 27.81
C THR A 955 23.67 31.26 28.44
N GLU A 956 24.93 31.16 28.90
CA GLU A 956 25.59 32.23 29.66
C GLU A 956 25.83 33.48 28.80
N PRO A 957 25.36 34.67 29.19
CA PRO A 957 25.31 35.84 28.32
C PRO A 957 26.66 36.53 28.05
N THR A 958 27.76 36.12 28.71
CA THR A 958 29.06 36.82 28.67
C THR A 958 30.20 36.01 28.04
N SER A 959 30.14 34.67 28.06
CA SER A 959 31.28 33.77 27.71
C SER A 959 30.90 32.61 26.77
N SER A 960 29.64 32.50 26.35
CA SER A 960 29.13 31.35 25.59
C SER A 960 28.99 31.58 24.09
N ILE A 961 28.79 30.50 23.32
CA ILE A 961 28.40 30.58 21.89
C ILE A 961 27.09 31.36 21.73
N TYR A 962 26.19 31.31 22.72
CA TYR A 962 24.95 32.07 22.71
C TYR A 962 25.21 33.58 22.71
N ALA A 963 26.13 34.05 23.55
CA ALA A 963 26.56 35.45 23.63
C ALA A 963 27.17 35.93 22.30
N ALA A 964 28.05 35.12 21.71
CA ALA A 964 28.71 35.42 20.44
C ALA A 964 27.73 35.51 19.25
N THR A 965 26.65 34.72 19.27
CA THR A 965 25.65 34.67 18.18
C THR A 965 24.48 35.64 18.36
N HIS A 966 24.31 36.24 19.55
CA HIS A 966 23.25 37.18 19.91
C HIS A 966 23.78 38.47 20.57
N PRO A 967 24.59 39.28 19.85
CA PRO A 967 25.32 40.42 20.43
C PRO A 967 24.44 41.53 21.00
N LYS A 968 23.16 41.61 20.60
CA LYS A 968 22.20 42.60 21.12
C LYS A 968 21.77 42.35 22.58
N LEU A 969 21.91 41.12 23.09
CA LEU A 969 21.60 40.78 24.49
C LEU A 969 22.74 41.16 25.43
N ALA A 970 23.99 41.08 24.98
CA ALA A 970 25.16 41.53 25.74
C ALA A 970 25.17 43.05 25.99
N GLN A 971 24.44 43.83 25.18
CA GLN A 971 24.31 45.29 25.32
C GLN A 971 23.23 45.73 26.34
N GLN A 972 22.36 44.83 26.81
CA GLN A 972 21.28 45.17 27.76
C GLN A 972 21.70 45.07 29.24
N HIS A 973 22.92 44.64 29.53
CA HIS A 973 23.52 44.75 30.86
C HIS A 973 24.78 45.63 30.80
N PRO A 974 24.65 46.97 30.89
CA PRO A 974 25.73 47.75 31.46
C PRO A 974 25.75 47.49 32.98
N SER A 975 26.96 47.21 33.47
CA SER A 975 27.40 47.18 34.88
C SER A 975 26.53 47.91 35.89
#